data_AF-F3YBM8-F1
#
_entry.id   AF-F3YBM8-F1
#
_cell.length_a   1.000
_cell.length_b   1.000
_cell.length_c   1.000
_cell.angle_alpha   90.00
_cell.angle_beta   90.00
_cell.angle_gamma   90.00
#
_symmetry.space_group_name_H-M   'P 1'
#
loop_
_entity.id
_entity.type
_entity.pdbx_description
1 polymer ?
#
loop_
_entity_poly.entity_id
_entity_poly.type
_entity_poly.pdbx_seq_one_letter_code
_entity_poly.pdbx_strand_id
1 'polypeptide(L)'
;MSESIYFFDDAQQLIKMVKEEKIIEAIQEKEITTNQEELLNSTLSATIQFDEELAEAAFMAVREQEEFFTMYRIVTISDPDNHLIFTGVDFAPDELDGYIVKDVRPKNEAIETVAKRLVEGSEWRIWFVDDNIKTITDTFYYLSIKEALKQLQTVGCEMLFKCTLNADGIKDKWIEIYQKIGEDSQMRYTYGEKALTVEREIDRSQIYTSVIGHGKGEDVGDGYGRKLEFTNVEWKKSKGDPLDKPKGQNWLEFPEMTKLYGIPRKNGEMYRREKVVTFDDEEDATKLLEKAYQELLECSRPLAQFKATVSQGENVGNRVTIHRYDRGYHYQTRIFKTSLNRLTGAIEATIGDNLTTNLSRKTSKNANDIKELDNEKQNFYEATEISKWQSDVVRGAKGGSIMLMNPEDLGKSSSRQPTHMVWMNGQSIDKSNKFLVANSNGIGFIDGKFDLNRFNSAWKIDGEFNANFIKAGTLQAIDIRGVNIYGSMLESDSNGFKVIIKDGQVRFIRSSDNREMLAFSPTIASDTGKLIGVHLIKGRGFSFALAAKGQTKDSYRSVVEIPADSTMENLKLNLNGKISINGSLYINGQQVVPGQGGGSTPGGGTGTGGYPPEVTSQTGKWALEVWNYLINNGYSKPAAAGILGNIQEETGHTMNPDTDQIGGPAYGLVQWDGSAYPLVGPATWNGREYVQRLLSAAKISEDYRTTLAQSKLINWSMYNGQWIGKVT
;
A
#
# COMPACT_ATOMS: atom_id res chain seq x y z
N MET A 1 15.65 -10.27 -32.85
CA MET A 1 14.66 -9.65 -33.76
C MET A 1 14.25 -8.34 -33.13
N SER A 2 14.02 -7.29 -33.91
CA SER A 2 13.45 -6.04 -33.39
C SER A 2 12.04 -6.32 -32.85
N GLU A 3 11.73 -5.81 -31.67
CA GLU A 3 10.45 -6.04 -31.00
C GLU A 3 9.30 -5.34 -31.77
N SER A 4 8.09 -5.92 -31.77
CA SER A 4 6.93 -5.32 -32.44
C SER A 4 5.63 -5.77 -31.80
N ILE A 5 4.68 -4.84 -31.71
CA ILE A 5 3.33 -5.09 -31.18
C ILE A 5 2.33 -4.92 -32.32
N TYR A 6 1.47 -5.90 -32.49
CA TYR A 6 0.43 -5.94 -33.53
C TYR A 6 -0.89 -5.57 -32.88
N PHE A 7 -1.60 -4.57 -33.40
CA PHE A 7 -2.88 -4.10 -32.87
C PHE A 7 -4.02 -4.45 -33.82
N PHE A 8 -5.17 -4.84 -33.27
CA PHE A 8 -6.33 -5.30 -34.02
C PHE A 8 -7.62 -4.63 -33.55
N ASP A 9 -8.59 -4.54 -34.46
CA ASP A 9 -9.93 -4.07 -34.18
C ASP A 9 -10.81 -5.15 -33.51
N ASP A 10 -12.06 -4.81 -33.20
CA ASP A 10 -13.03 -5.73 -32.60
C ASP A 10 -13.38 -6.93 -33.51
N ALA A 11 -13.22 -6.79 -34.82
CA ALA A 11 -13.33 -7.84 -35.82
C ALA A 11 -12.05 -8.68 -36.00
N GLN A 12 -11.06 -8.49 -35.11
CA GLN A 12 -9.76 -9.19 -35.10
C GLN A 12 -8.94 -8.95 -36.39
N GLN A 13 -9.21 -7.86 -37.11
CA GLN A 13 -8.45 -7.43 -38.28
C GLN A 13 -7.25 -6.58 -37.87
N LEU A 14 -6.11 -6.75 -38.55
CA LEU A 14 -4.89 -6.01 -38.22
C LEU A 14 -5.07 -4.52 -38.54
N ILE A 15 -5.04 -3.67 -37.52
CA ILE A 15 -5.01 -2.20 -37.68
C ILE A 15 -3.59 -1.78 -38.05
N LYS A 16 -2.61 -2.15 -37.21
CA LYS A 16 -1.23 -1.67 -37.34
C LYS A 16 -0.22 -2.56 -36.64
N MET A 17 0.97 -2.61 -37.21
CA MET A 17 2.18 -3.10 -36.53
C MET A 17 2.98 -1.90 -36.02
N VAL A 18 3.15 -1.81 -34.71
CA VAL A 18 4.03 -0.84 -34.05
C VAL A 18 5.39 -1.48 -33.85
N LYS A 19 6.42 -0.88 -34.45
CA LYS A 19 7.80 -1.32 -34.34
C LYS A 19 8.48 -0.75 -33.10
N GLU A 20 9.56 -1.41 -32.66
CA GLU A 20 10.37 -1.08 -31.49
C GLU A 20 10.62 0.42 -31.31
N GLU A 21 10.94 1.18 -32.37
CA GLU A 21 11.23 2.61 -32.29
C GLU A 21 10.08 3.50 -31.77
N LYS A 22 8.85 3.00 -31.79
CA LYS A 22 7.65 3.70 -31.29
C LYS A 22 7.13 3.13 -29.97
N ILE A 23 7.77 2.09 -29.45
CA ILE A 23 7.40 1.44 -28.19
C ILE A 23 8.30 2.02 -27.09
N ILE A 24 7.67 2.55 -26.06
CA ILE A 24 8.35 3.11 -24.88
C ILE A 24 8.52 2.04 -23.82
N GLU A 25 7.51 1.19 -23.64
CA GLU A 25 7.53 0.09 -22.70
C GLU A 25 6.67 -1.06 -23.22
N ALA A 26 7.12 -2.29 -23.01
CA ALA A 26 6.35 -3.51 -23.28
C ALA A 26 6.69 -4.55 -22.21
N ILE A 27 5.81 -4.73 -21.24
CA ILE A 27 5.95 -5.68 -20.14
C ILE A 27 4.94 -6.80 -20.32
N GLN A 28 5.45 -8.03 -20.46
CA GLN A 28 4.66 -9.23 -20.56
C GLN A 28 4.80 -10.04 -19.27
N GLU A 29 3.68 -10.30 -18.59
CA GLU A 29 3.68 -11.13 -17.39
C GLU A 29 2.97 -12.46 -17.65
N LYS A 30 3.55 -13.55 -17.15
CA LYS A 30 2.94 -14.88 -17.12
C LYS A 30 3.06 -15.46 -15.71
N GLU A 31 1.97 -16.00 -15.16
CA GLU A 31 1.91 -16.59 -13.82
C GLU A 31 1.13 -17.90 -13.83
N ILE A 32 1.80 -18.98 -13.37
CA ILE A 32 1.13 -20.22 -12.93
C ILE A 32 0.58 -19.95 -11.53
N THR A 33 -0.74 -20.00 -11.43
CA THR A 33 -1.44 -19.72 -10.19
C THR A 33 -1.30 -20.89 -9.22
N THR A 34 -1.59 -20.66 -7.94
CA THR A 34 -1.63 -21.73 -6.93
C THR A 34 -2.90 -22.59 -7.02
N ASN A 35 -3.91 -22.13 -7.77
CA ASN A 35 -5.16 -22.83 -7.97
C ASN A 35 -5.12 -23.61 -9.29
N GLN A 36 -5.12 -24.95 -9.23
CA GLN A 36 -5.06 -25.81 -10.41
C GLN A 36 -6.28 -25.67 -11.34
N GLU A 37 -7.38 -25.06 -10.86
CA GLU A 37 -8.55 -24.72 -11.68
C GLU A 37 -8.38 -23.41 -12.48
N GLU A 38 -7.30 -22.65 -12.28
CA GLU A 38 -7.06 -21.40 -13.02
C GLU A 38 -6.08 -21.65 -14.16
N LEU A 39 -6.48 -21.30 -15.39
CA LEU A 39 -5.60 -21.31 -16.56
C LEU A 39 -4.43 -20.33 -16.34
N LEU A 40 -3.35 -20.50 -17.11
CA LEU A 40 -2.18 -19.62 -17.05
C LEU A 40 -2.60 -18.15 -17.13
N ASN A 41 -2.23 -17.36 -16.12
CA ASN A 41 -2.53 -15.94 -16.12
C ASN A 41 -1.47 -15.21 -16.97
N SER A 42 -1.89 -14.64 -18.09
CA SER A 42 -1.01 -13.94 -19.03
C SER A 42 -1.54 -12.52 -19.26
N THR A 43 -0.67 -11.52 -19.12
CA THR A 43 -1.00 -10.11 -19.36
C THR A 43 0.09 -9.40 -20.13
N LEU A 44 -0.30 -8.36 -20.86
CA LEU A 44 0.62 -7.48 -21.58
C LEU A 44 0.27 -6.03 -21.26
N SER A 45 1.29 -5.27 -20.85
CA SER A 45 1.22 -3.81 -20.71
C SER A 45 2.13 -3.18 -21.74
N ALA A 46 1.60 -2.26 -22.56
CA ALA A 46 2.36 -1.61 -23.61
C ALA A 46 2.15 -0.10 -23.58
N THR A 47 3.23 0.66 -23.58
CA THR A 47 3.23 2.11 -23.74
C THR A 47 3.86 2.45 -25.08
N ILE A 48 3.14 3.18 -25.91
CA ILE A 48 3.60 3.62 -27.24
C ILE A 48 3.43 5.12 -27.39
N GLN A 49 4.11 5.72 -28.36
CA GLN A 49 3.80 7.09 -28.80
C GLN A 49 2.35 7.16 -29.29
N PHE A 50 1.63 8.25 -28.96
CA PHE A 50 0.25 8.44 -29.40
C PHE A 50 0.08 8.24 -30.91
N ASP A 51 -0.93 7.46 -31.28
CA ASP A 51 -1.30 7.11 -32.65
C ASP A 51 -2.83 7.00 -32.71
N GLU A 52 -3.49 7.95 -33.39
CA GLU A 52 -4.95 8.09 -33.39
C GLU A 52 -5.67 6.83 -33.91
N GLU A 53 -5.05 6.10 -34.84
CA GLU A 53 -5.59 4.84 -35.39
C GLU A 53 -5.70 3.73 -34.33
N LEU A 54 -4.94 3.83 -33.24
CA LEU A 54 -4.87 2.81 -32.20
C LEU A 54 -5.70 3.16 -30.96
N ALA A 55 -6.38 4.31 -30.95
CA ALA A 55 -7.21 4.75 -29.82
C ALA A 55 -8.38 3.80 -29.55
N GLU A 56 -8.86 3.07 -30.57
CA GLU A 56 -9.97 2.10 -30.46
C GLU A 56 -9.52 0.64 -30.70
N ALA A 57 -8.23 0.34 -30.58
CA ALA A 57 -7.76 -1.04 -30.71
C ALA A 57 -8.39 -1.95 -29.64
N ALA A 58 -8.95 -3.09 -30.06
CA ALA A 58 -9.59 -4.05 -29.16
C ALA A 58 -8.63 -5.16 -28.69
N PHE A 59 -7.61 -5.47 -29.49
CA PHE A 59 -6.62 -6.50 -29.17
C PHE A 59 -5.21 -6.07 -29.52
N MET A 60 -4.25 -6.72 -28.87
CA MET A 60 -2.83 -6.61 -29.22
C MET A 60 -2.14 -7.98 -29.13
N ALA A 61 -1.13 -8.21 -29.96
CA ALA A 61 -0.37 -9.44 -29.99
C ALA A 61 1.13 -9.18 -30.05
N VAL A 62 1.89 -10.11 -29.48
CA VAL A 62 3.35 -10.08 -29.45
C VAL A 62 3.90 -11.42 -29.90
N ARG A 63 5.04 -11.39 -30.61
CA ARG A 63 5.66 -12.58 -31.19
C ARG A 63 6.48 -13.32 -30.14
N GLU A 64 6.15 -14.57 -29.85
CA GLU A 64 6.87 -15.40 -28.87
C GLU A 64 8.10 -16.06 -29.51
N GLN A 65 7.87 -16.76 -30.63
CA GLN A 65 8.89 -17.41 -31.45
C GLN A 65 8.58 -17.14 -32.93
N GLU A 66 9.44 -17.59 -33.86
CA GLU A 66 9.23 -17.31 -35.29
C GLU A 66 7.83 -17.73 -35.79
N GLU A 67 7.28 -18.80 -35.22
CA GLU A 67 6.09 -19.47 -35.73
C GLU A 67 4.76 -19.08 -35.04
N PHE A 68 4.79 -18.44 -33.86
CA PHE A 68 3.55 -18.15 -33.11
C PHE A 68 3.58 -16.89 -32.25
N PHE A 69 2.39 -16.42 -31.93
CA PHE A 69 2.11 -15.22 -31.16
C PHE A 69 1.25 -15.55 -29.94
N THR A 70 1.35 -14.67 -28.94
CA THR A 70 0.36 -14.59 -27.86
C THR A 70 -0.41 -13.29 -28.04
N MET A 71 -1.74 -13.40 -27.95
CA MET A 71 -2.68 -12.31 -28.17
C MET A 71 -3.41 -11.97 -26.88
N TYR A 72 -3.75 -10.70 -26.74
CA TYR A 72 -4.37 -10.13 -25.56
C TYR A 72 -5.55 -9.27 -25.96
N ARG A 73 -6.67 -9.42 -25.25
CA ARG A 73 -7.76 -8.45 -25.32
C ARG A 73 -7.41 -7.24 -24.48
N ILE A 74 -7.48 -6.07 -25.08
CA ILE A 74 -7.25 -4.80 -24.40
C ILE A 74 -8.44 -4.54 -23.46
N VAL A 75 -8.15 -4.38 -22.17
CA VAL A 75 -9.14 -4.10 -21.12
C VAL A 75 -9.15 -2.64 -20.74
N THR A 76 -8.01 -1.95 -20.88
CA THR A 76 -7.89 -0.53 -20.59
C THR A 76 -6.95 0.13 -21.59
N ILE A 77 -7.37 1.32 -22.04
CA ILE A 77 -6.55 2.26 -22.80
C ILE A 77 -6.52 3.56 -22.01
N SER A 78 -5.35 4.17 -21.87
CA SER A 78 -5.21 5.53 -21.34
C SER A 78 -4.24 6.33 -22.19
N ASP A 79 -4.48 7.64 -22.30
CA ASP A 79 -3.79 8.53 -23.24
C ASP A 79 -3.04 9.71 -22.57
N PRO A 80 -2.25 9.51 -21.49
CA PRO A 80 -1.56 10.62 -20.84
C PRO A 80 -0.38 11.14 -21.67
N ASP A 81 -0.18 12.46 -21.65
CA ASP A 81 1.06 13.12 -22.08
C ASP A 81 1.58 12.70 -23.47
N ASN A 82 0.69 12.57 -24.46
CA ASN A 82 0.98 12.18 -25.85
C ASN A 82 1.47 10.72 -26.02
N HIS A 83 1.02 9.82 -25.15
CA HIS A 83 1.26 8.39 -25.24
C HIS A 83 -0.06 7.62 -25.24
N LEU A 84 -0.04 6.37 -25.69
CA LEU A 84 -1.11 5.41 -25.44
C LEU A 84 -0.56 4.28 -24.57
N ILE A 85 -1.25 4.01 -23.45
CA ILE A 85 -0.93 2.94 -22.52
C ILE A 85 -2.06 1.90 -22.59
N PHE A 86 -1.71 0.72 -23.03
CA PHE A 86 -2.59 -0.43 -23.17
C PHE A 86 -2.33 -1.43 -22.05
N THR A 87 -3.39 -1.98 -21.49
CA THR A 87 -3.30 -3.18 -20.66
C THR A 87 -4.23 -4.22 -21.24
N GLY A 88 -3.70 -5.42 -21.46
CA GLY A 88 -4.42 -6.54 -22.02
C GLY A 88 -4.31 -7.80 -21.17
N VAL A 89 -5.35 -8.61 -21.21
CA VAL A 89 -5.43 -9.94 -20.60
C VAL A 89 -5.46 -10.99 -21.70
N ASP A 90 -5.03 -12.21 -21.40
CA ASP A 90 -5.03 -13.32 -22.36
C ASP A 90 -6.36 -13.41 -23.13
N PHE A 91 -6.25 -13.36 -24.45
CA PHE A 91 -7.39 -13.37 -25.35
C PHE A 91 -8.15 -14.71 -25.31
N ALA A 92 -7.44 -15.82 -25.14
CA ALA A 92 -8.06 -17.14 -25.31
C ALA A 92 -9.09 -17.47 -24.23
N PRO A 93 -8.81 -17.31 -22.92
CA PRO A 93 -9.81 -17.57 -21.87
C PRO A 93 -11.01 -16.62 -21.93
N ASP A 94 -10.84 -15.42 -22.50
CA ASP A 94 -11.92 -14.45 -22.69
C ASP A 94 -12.84 -14.85 -23.85
N GLU A 95 -12.27 -15.17 -25.02
CA GLU A 95 -13.03 -15.61 -26.19
C GLU A 95 -13.73 -16.97 -25.94
N LEU A 96 -13.03 -17.92 -25.32
CA LEU A 96 -13.57 -19.25 -25.00
C LEU A 96 -14.67 -19.23 -23.93
N ASP A 97 -14.86 -18.11 -23.23
CA ASP A 97 -16.00 -17.95 -22.31
C ASP A 97 -17.33 -17.78 -23.07
N GLY A 98 -17.28 -17.30 -24.32
CA GLY A 98 -18.45 -17.06 -25.16
C GLY A 98 -19.05 -18.31 -25.82
N TYR A 99 -18.33 -19.43 -25.81
CA TYR A 99 -18.76 -20.68 -26.43
C TYR A 99 -19.26 -21.67 -25.38
N ILE A 100 -20.38 -22.34 -25.64
CA ILE A 100 -21.04 -23.22 -24.67
C ILE A 100 -20.91 -24.69 -25.05
N VAL A 101 -20.34 -25.49 -24.15
CA VAL A 101 -20.39 -26.95 -24.19
C VAL A 101 -21.75 -27.41 -23.65
N LYS A 102 -22.56 -28.01 -24.53
CA LYS A 102 -23.92 -28.46 -24.17
C LYS A 102 -23.89 -29.72 -23.33
N ASP A 103 -23.28 -30.79 -23.85
CA ASP A 103 -23.24 -32.09 -23.20
C ASP A 103 -22.07 -32.94 -23.71
N VAL A 104 -21.05 -33.16 -22.87
CA VAL A 104 -19.92 -34.06 -23.12
C VAL A 104 -19.70 -34.90 -21.86
N ARG A 105 -19.86 -36.22 -21.97
CA ARG A 105 -19.77 -37.18 -20.84
C ARG A 105 -18.79 -38.30 -21.14
N PRO A 106 -17.47 -38.02 -21.14
CA PRO A 106 -16.46 -39.04 -21.29
C PRO A 106 -16.57 -40.11 -20.21
N LYS A 107 -16.22 -41.34 -20.57
CA LYS A 107 -16.10 -42.46 -19.64
C LYS A 107 -14.71 -43.07 -19.80
N ASN A 108 -13.77 -42.59 -18.99
CA ASN A 108 -12.38 -43.04 -19.00
C ASN A 108 -11.74 -42.85 -20.39
N GLU A 109 -11.92 -41.66 -20.96
CA GLU A 109 -11.53 -41.35 -22.34
C GLU A 109 -10.24 -40.51 -22.36
N ALA A 110 -9.46 -40.62 -23.42
CA ALA A 110 -8.20 -39.86 -23.55
C ALA A 110 -8.47 -38.35 -23.58
N ILE A 111 -7.64 -37.58 -22.87
CA ILE A 111 -7.80 -36.12 -22.73
C ILE A 111 -7.85 -35.42 -24.10
N GLU A 112 -7.06 -35.87 -25.06
CA GLU A 112 -7.05 -35.31 -26.42
C GLU A 112 -8.42 -35.42 -27.10
N THR A 113 -9.07 -36.59 -27.01
CA THR A 113 -10.39 -36.82 -27.58
C THR A 113 -11.45 -35.95 -26.91
N VAL A 114 -11.36 -35.81 -25.59
CA VAL A 114 -12.28 -34.97 -24.82
C VAL A 114 -12.08 -33.50 -25.17
N ALA A 115 -10.85 -33.00 -25.11
CA ALA A 115 -10.51 -31.62 -25.43
C ALA A 115 -10.96 -31.21 -26.84
N LYS A 116 -10.78 -32.09 -27.84
CA LYS A 116 -11.28 -31.86 -29.22
C LYS A 116 -12.79 -31.70 -29.29
N ARG A 117 -13.57 -32.48 -28.52
CA ARG A 117 -15.03 -32.31 -28.44
C ARG A 117 -15.45 -31.09 -27.64
N LEU A 118 -14.68 -30.70 -26.62
CA LEU A 118 -14.97 -29.50 -25.84
C LEU A 118 -14.82 -28.22 -26.68
N VAL A 119 -13.82 -28.18 -27.57
CA VAL A 119 -13.60 -27.02 -28.45
C VAL A 119 -14.44 -27.03 -29.73
N GLU A 120 -15.25 -28.07 -29.93
CA GLU A 120 -16.09 -28.23 -31.12
C GLU A 120 -17.12 -27.09 -31.23
N GLY A 121 -17.18 -26.45 -32.39
CA GLY A 121 -18.02 -25.27 -32.63
C GLY A 121 -17.35 -23.93 -32.33
N SER A 122 -16.11 -23.94 -31.84
CA SER A 122 -15.23 -22.77 -31.82
C SER A 122 -14.24 -22.80 -32.99
N GLU A 123 -13.50 -21.70 -33.20
CA GLU A 123 -12.38 -21.64 -34.15
C GLU A 123 -11.07 -22.20 -33.57
N TRP A 124 -11.08 -22.66 -32.31
CA TRP A 124 -9.91 -23.21 -31.64
C TRP A 124 -9.76 -24.71 -31.91
N ARG A 125 -8.52 -25.15 -32.13
CA ARG A 125 -8.18 -26.57 -32.28
C ARG A 125 -7.17 -27.03 -31.23
N ILE A 126 -7.19 -28.32 -30.89
CA ILE A 126 -6.13 -28.94 -30.10
C ILE A 126 -4.99 -29.32 -31.03
N TRP A 127 -3.77 -28.85 -30.76
CA TRP A 127 -2.58 -29.14 -31.58
C TRP A 127 -1.68 -30.21 -30.97
N PHE A 128 -1.44 -30.09 -29.66
CA PHE A 128 -0.48 -30.92 -28.94
C PHE A 128 -1.05 -31.33 -27.60
N VAL A 129 -0.79 -32.57 -27.20
CA VAL A 129 -1.14 -33.14 -25.91
C VAL A 129 0.03 -34.01 -25.45
N ASP A 130 0.56 -33.76 -24.26
CA ASP A 130 1.59 -34.59 -23.64
C ASP A 130 1.07 -36.01 -23.37
N ASP A 131 1.98 -36.98 -23.50
CA ASP A 131 1.74 -38.36 -23.10
C ASP A 131 1.59 -38.48 -21.56
N ASN A 132 0.86 -39.49 -21.08
CA ASN A 132 0.67 -39.82 -19.65
C ASN A 132 -0.19 -38.85 -18.83
N ILE A 133 -1.01 -38.02 -19.46
CA ILE A 133 -2.09 -37.30 -18.76
C ILE A 133 -3.23 -38.28 -18.44
N LYS A 134 -3.83 -38.14 -17.25
CA LYS A 134 -4.94 -38.99 -16.79
C LYS A 134 -6.12 -38.96 -17.76
N THR A 135 -6.80 -40.09 -17.88
CA THR A 135 -8.08 -40.20 -18.62
C THR A 135 -9.19 -39.43 -17.91
N ILE A 136 -10.16 -38.98 -18.70
CA ILE A 136 -11.22 -38.09 -18.23
C ILE A 136 -12.50 -38.88 -17.97
N THR A 137 -13.13 -38.61 -16.83
CA THR A 137 -14.44 -39.16 -16.43
C THR A 137 -15.44 -38.06 -16.03
N ASP A 138 -15.00 -36.81 -16.03
CA ASP A 138 -15.79 -35.62 -15.75
C ASP A 138 -16.96 -35.43 -16.71
N THR A 139 -18.06 -34.89 -16.20
CA THR A 139 -19.20 -34.48 -17.02
C THR A 139 -19.14 -32.98 -17.27
N PHE A 140 -19.24 -32.59 -18.54
CA PHE A 140 -19.30 -31.21 -18.98
C PHE A 140 -20.69 -30.91 -19.53
N TYR A 141 -21.50 -30.16 -18.78
CA TYR A 141 -22.91 -29.91 -19.10
C TYR A 141 -23.28 -28.44 -18.92
N TYR A 142 -23.68 -27.79 -20.02
CA TYR A 142 -24.06 -26.37 -20.08
C TYR A 142 -23.08 -25.42 -19.37
N LEU A 143 -21.81 -25.47 -19.76
CA LEU A 143 -20.78 -24.56 -19.27
C LEU A 143 -19.91 -24.03 -20.43
N SER A 144 -19.22 -22.91 -20.21
CA SER A 144 -18.38 -22.32 -21.26
C SER A 144 -17.16 -23.19 -21.54
N ILE A 145 -16.58 -23.10 -22.75
CA ILE A 145 -15.36 -23.86 -23.08
C ILE A 145 -14.25 -23.51 -22.08
N LYS A 146 -14.12 -22.23 -21.69
CA LYS A 146 -13.21 -21.79 -20.64
C LYS A 146 -13.38 -22.58 -19.34
N GLU A 147 -14.59 -22.67 -18.80
CA GLU A 147 -14.84 -23.42 -17.57
C GLU A 147 -14.61 -24.94 -17.77
N ALA A 148 -14.85 -25.46 -18.98
CA ALA A 148 -14.58 -26.85 -19.30
C ALA A 148 -13.07 -27.15 -19.29
N LEU A 149 -12.27 -26.26 -19.87
CA LEU A 149 -10.80 -26.37 -19.87
C LEU A 149 -10.22 -26.21 -18.47
N LYS A 150 -10.78 -25.31 -17.63
CA LYS A 150 -10.41 -25.18 -16.22
C LYS A 150 -10.68 -26.47 -15.45
N GLN A 151 -11.84 -27.08 -15.65
CA GLN A 151 -12.16 -28.38 -15.07
C GLN A 151 -11.21 -29.47 -15.60
N LEU A 152 -10.90 -29.46 -16.89
CA LEU A 152 -9.97 -30.41 -17.50
C LEU A 152 -8.56 -30.27 -16.91
N GLN A 153 -8.11 -29.05 -16.58
CA GLN A 153 -6.80 -28.78 -15.99
C GLN A 153 -6.60 -29.45 -14.61
N THR A 154 -7.69 -29.68 -13.86
CA THR A 154 -7.64 -30.30 -12.52
C THR A 154 -7.13 -31.74 -12.52
N VAL A 155 -7.07 -32.41 -13.68
CA VAL A 155 -6.48 -33.74 -13.82
C VAL A 155 -4.95 -33.74 -13.78
N GLY A 156 -4.34 -32.56 -13.58
CA GLY A 156 -2.90 -32.38 -13.44
C GLY A 156 -2.20 -32.08 -14.76
N CYS A 157 -2.84 -31.29 -15.63
CA CYS A 157 -2.23 -30.74 -16.83
C CYS A 157 -2.15 -29.21 -16.76
N GLU A 158 -1.46 -28.59 -17.72
CA GLU A 158 -1.29 -27.15 -17.87
C GLU A 158 -1.46 -26.81 -19.36
N MET A 159 -2.10 -25.69 -19.68
CA MET A 159 -2.47 -25.35 -21.06
C MET A 159 -1.80 -24.07 -21.55
N LEU A 160 -1.37 -24.08 -22.82
CA LEU A 160 -0.88 -22.90 -23.53
C LEU A 160 -1.80 -22.58 -24.70
N PHE A 161 -2.06 -21.28 -24.88
CA PHE A 161 -2.87 -20.74 -25.97
C PHE A 161 -1.97 -19.99 -26.95
N LYS A 162 -2.11 -20.31 -28.24
CA LYS A 162 -1.25 -19.78 -29.30
C LYS A 162 -2.07 -19.41 -30.53
N CYS A 163 -1.56 -18.45 -31.28
CA CYS A 163 -2.12 -18.10 -32.59
C CYS A 163 -1.03 -17.80 -33.62
N THR A 164 -1.42 -17.85 -34.90
CA THR A 164 -0.62 -17.32 -36.01
C THR A 164 -1.34 -16.14 -36.66
N LEU A 165 -0.56 -15.22 -37.22
CA LEU A 165 -1.06 -14.02 -37.90
C LEU A 165 -0.75 -14.09 -39.40
N ASN A 166 -1.62 -13.50 -40.22
CA ASN A 166 -1.37 -13.22 -41.64
C ASN A 166 -1.52 -11.70 -41.91
N ALA A 167 -1.64 -11.31 -43.18
CA ALA A 167 -1.78 -9.89 -43.55
C ALA A 167 -3.13 -9.27 -43.12
N ASP A 168 -4.17 -10.10 -42.97
CA ASP A 168 -5.55 -9.65 -42.73
C ASP A 168 -5.91 -9.72 -41.22
N GLY A 169 -5.23 -10.56 -40.43
CA GLY A 169 -5.50 -10.71 -39.01
C GLY A 169 -5.02 -12.05 -38.46
N ILE A 170 -5.84 -12.66 -37.59
CA ILE A 170 -5.56 -14.00 -37.05
C ILE A 170 -5.84 -15.05 -38.13
N LYS A 171 -4.87 -15.96 -38.33
CA LYS A 171 -4.97 -17.07 -39.29
C LYS A 171 -5.41 -18.39 -38.66
N ASP A 172 -4.90 -18.69 -37.47
CA ASP A 172 -5.13 -19.97 -36.77
C ASP A 172 -4.98 -19.77 -35.26
N LYS A 173 -5.75 -20.51 -34.47
CA LYS A 173 -5.75 -20.48 -32.99
C LYS A 173 -5.75 -21.91 -32.46
N TRP A 174 -4.83 -22.23 -31.55
CA TRP A 174 -4.75 -23.57 -31.00
C TRP A 174 -4.36 -23.63 -29.53
N ILE A 175 -4.68 -24.77 -28.93
CA ILE A 175 -4.37 -25.12 -27.55
C ILE A 175 -3.35 -26.26 -27.55
N GLU A 176 -2.36 -26.13 -26.67
CA GLU A 176 -1.41 -27.19 -26.35
C GLU A 176 -1.59 -27.57 -24.88
N ILE A 177 -1.65 -28.86 -24.60
CA ILE A 177 -1.91 -29.41 -23.27
C ILE A 177 -0.69 -30.18 -22.81
N TYR A 178 -0.07 -29.73 -21.74
CA TYR A 178 1.14 -30.33 -21.16
C TYR A 178 0.82 -30.98 -19.83
N GLN A 179 1.59 -31.97 -19.40
CA GLN A 179 1.53 -32.42 -18.01
C GLN A 179 2.02 -31.30 -17.08
N LYS A 180 3.13 -30.66 -17.45
CA LYS A 180 3.69 -29.44 -16.85
C LYS A 180 4.47 -28.66 -17.90
N ILE A 181 4.24 -27.37 -18.03
CA ILE A 181 4.99 -26.49 -18.93
C ILE A 181 6.40 -26.20 -18.38
N GLY A 182 7.31 -25.83 -19.28
CA GLY A 182 8.68 -25.45 -18.94
C GLY A 182 9.65 -26.63 -18.87
N GLU A 183 10.94 -26.30 -18.82
CA GLU A 183 12.04 -27.26 -18.96
C GLU A 183 12.98 -27.23 -17.75
N ASP A 184 13.86 -28.23 -17.63
CA ASP A 184 14.93 -28.20 -16.64
C ASP A 184 15.98 -27.15 -17.01
N SER A 185 16.02 -26.06 -16.26
CA SER A 185 17.03 -25.01 -16.43
C SER A 185 18.36 -25.43 -15.80
N GLN A 186 19.47 -25.03 -16.45
CA GLN A 186 20.80 -25.18 -15.88
C GLN A 186 21.13 -24.08 -14.84
N MET A 187 20.24 -23.11 -14.65
CA MET A 187 20.45 -22.00 -13.72
C MET A 187 20.35 -22.43 -12.26
N ARG A 188 21.29 -21.92 -11.47
CA ARG A 188 21.41 -22.16 -10.03
C ARG A 188 21.35 -20.82 -9.31
N TYR A 189 20.42 -20.70 -8.38
CA TYR A 189 20.23 -19.50 -7.58
C TYR A 189 20.79 -19.73 -6.18
N THR A 190 21.76 -18.91 -5.78
CA THR A 190 22.37 -19.00 -4.46
C THR A 190 21.80 -17.92 -3.54
N TYR A 191 21.29 -18.33 -2.38
CA TYR A 191 20.79 -17.40 -1.36
C TYR A 191 21.91 -16.52 -0.81
N GLY A 192 21.66 -15.21 -0.77
CA GLY A 192 22.63 -14.20 -0.32
C GLY A 192 23.50 -13.60 -1.43
N GLU A 193 23.43 -14.12 -2.66
CA GLU A 193 24.03 -13.43 -3.81
C GLU A 193 23.14 -12.27 -4.27
N LYS A 194 23.78 -11.20 -4.78
CA LYS A 194 23.09 -9.96 -5.19
C LYS A 194 22.00 -10.15 -6.25
N ALA A 195 22.04 -11.26 -7.00
CA ALA A 195 21.10 -11.57 -8.06
C ALA A 195 19.77 -12.18 -7.55
N LEU A 196 19.72 -12.69 -6.32
CA LEU A 196 18.53 -13.32 -5.74
C LEU A 196 18.04 -12.49 -4.54
N THR A 197 16.92 -11.79 -4.74
CA THR A 197 16.28 -11.00 -3.67
C THR A 197 15.19 -11.84 -3.00
N VAL A 198 15.17 -11.84 -1.67
CA VAL A 198 14.07 -12.45 -0.90
C VAL A 198 12.89 -11.47 -0.92
N GLU A 199 11.81 -11.82 -1.62
CA GLU A 199 10.59 -10.99 -1.62
C GLU A 199 9.73 -11.26 -0.39
N ARG A 200 9.61 -12.53 -0.01
CA ARG A 200 8.78 -12.94 1.12
C ARG A 200 9.32 -14.22 1.73
N GLU A 201 9.54 -14.21 3.04
CA GLU A 201 9.83 -15.42 3.81
C GLU A 201 8.72 -15.58 4.84
N ILE A 202 7.99 -16.69 4.78
CA ILE A 202 7.00 -17.04 5.81
C ILE A 202 7.67 -18.07 6.70
N ASP A 203 8.00 -17.65 7.91
CA ASP A 203 8.39 -18.55 8.97
C ASP A 203 7.13 -19.31 9.44
N ARG A 204 7.08 -20.62 9.16
CA ARG A 204 5.98 -21.46 9.64
C ARG A 204 6.20 -21.67 11.15
N SER A 205 5.16 -21.42 11.94
CA SER A 205 5.16 -21.79 13.37
C SER A 205 5.26 -23.31 13.60
N GLN A 206 5.12 -24.15 12.56
CA GLN A 206 5.29 -25.60 12.61
C GLN A 206 6.01 -26.14 11.36
N ILE A 207 7.33 -26.33 11.48
CA ILE A 207 8.17 -27.08 10.52
C ILE A 207 8.10 -28.56 10.89
N TYR A 208 7.88 -29.45 9.92
CA TYR A 208 7.87 -30.91 10.13
C TYR A 208 9.12 -31.53 9.56
N THR A 209 9.88 -32.25 10.37
CA THR A 209 11.18 -32.81 9.96
C THR A 209 11.08 -34.28 9.57
N SER A 210 9.87 -34.86 9.67
CA SER A 210 9.58 -36.25 9.29
C SER A 210 8.14 -36.44 8.81
N VAL A 211 7.94 -37.34 7.83
CA VAL A 211 6.64 -37.68 7.25
C VAL A 211 6.40 -39.19 7.28
N ILE A 212 5.20 -39.59 7.71
CA ILE A 212 4.66 -40.96 7.58
C ILE A 212 3.61 -40.93 6.46
N GLY A 213 3.76 -41.76 5.43
CA GLY A 213 2.81 -41.84 4.33
C GLY A 213 1.96 -43.10 4.39
N HIS A 214 0.64 -42.95 4.29
CA HIS A 214 -0.32 -44.04 4.16
C HIS A 214 -0.95 -44.01 2.76
N GLY A 215 -0.94 -45.14 2.06
CA GLY A 215 -1.63 -45.30 0.79
C GLY A 215 -3.07 -45.79 0.97
N LYS A 216 -3.62 -46.39 -0.08
CA LYS A 216 -4.98 -46.94 -0.10
C LYS A 216 -5.18 -47.98 1.00
N GLY A 217 -6.35 -47.93 1.65
CA GLY A 217 -6.78 -48.90 2.65
C GLY A 217 -7.43 -50.14 2.04
N GLU A 218 -7.25 -51.30 2.68
CA GLU A 218 -8.04 -52.50 2.37
C GLU A 218 -9.52 -52.27 2.68
N ASP A 219 -10.42 -52.63 1.74
CA ASP A 219 -11.86 -52.48 1.93
C ASP A 219 -12.42 -53.69 2.71
N VAL A 220 -12.52 -53.55 4.03
CA VAL A 220 -12.97 -54.61 4.96
C VAL A 220 -14.40 -54.38 5.48
N GLY A 221 -15.14 -53.41 4.96
CA GLY A 221 -16.57 -53.19 5.26
C GLY A 221 -16.90 -52.69 6.67
N ASP A 222 -15.95 -52.69 7.61
CA ASP A 222 -16.11 -52.26 9.01
C ASP A 222 -15.31 -50.98 9.37
N GLY A 223 -14.59 -50.40 8.41
CA GLY A 223 -13.86 -49.14 8.56
C GLY A 223 -12.47 -49.24 9.21
N TYR A 224 -11.95 -50.45 9.46
CA TYR A 224 -10.63 -50.67 10.10
C TYR A 224 -9.58 -51.32 9.19
N GLY A 225 -9.69 -51.12 7.88
CA GLY A 225 -8.75 -51.66 6.89
C GLY A 225 -7.32 -51.20 7.13
N ARG A 226 -6.35 -52.11 6.96
CA ARG A 226 -4.93 -51.73 6.99
C ARG A 226 -4.64 -50.84 5.79
N LYS A 227 -4.02 -49.68 6.05
CA LYS A 227 -3.53 -48.80 4.97
C LYS A 227 -2.20 -49.30 4.45
N LEU A 228 -1.98 -49.15 3.14
CA LEU A 228 -0.69 -49.43 2.53
C LEU A 228 0.39 -48.56 3.18
N GLU A 229 1.52 -49.17 3.52
CA GLU A 229 2.71 -48.49 4.05
C GLU A 229 3.94 -48.83 3.20
N PHE A 230 4.98 -47.99 3.27
CA PHE A 230 6.27 -48.23 2.63
C PHE A 230 7.35 -48.82 3.56
N THR A 231 6.94 -49.44 4.67
CA THR A 231 7.82 -49.96 5.73
C THR A 231 8.95 -50.85 5.21
N ASN A 232 8.65 -51.65 4.19
CA ASN A 232 9.57 -52.63 3.60
C ASN A 232 10.41 -52.09 2.43
N VAL A 233 10.15 -50.87 1.96
CA VAL A 233 10.90 -50.21 0.88
C VAL A 233 12.17 -49.58 1.47
N GLU A 234 13.33 -49.81 0.84
CA GLU A 234 14.63 -49.28 1.29
C GLU A 234 15.10 -48.19 0.33
N TRP A 235 15.52 -47.04 0.87
CA TRP A 235 16.30 -46.03 0.13
C TRP A 235 17.70 -45.90 0.73
N LYS A 236 18.70 -45.74 -0.13
CA LYS A 236 20.08 -45.42 0.25
C LYS A 236 20.65 -44.33 -0.65
N LYS A 237 21.15 -43.25 -0.04
CA LYS A 237 21.89 -42.20 -0.77
C LYS A 237 23.07 -42.76 -1.55
N SER A 238 23.74 -43.78 -1.02
CA SER A 238 24.85 -44.47 -1.70
C SER A 238 24.43 -45.19 -2.99
N LYS A 239 23.14 -45.44 -3.20
CA LYS A 239 22.58 -46.07 -4.40
C LYS A 239 21.91 -45.05 -5.35
N GLY A 240 22.01 -43.76 -5.04
CA GLY A 240 21.40 -42.69 -5.84
C GLY A 240 20.00 -42.27 -5.36
N ASP A 241 19.47 -42.85 -4.29
CA ASP A 241 18.20 -42.43 -3.71
C ASP A 241 18.33 -41.06 -3.01
N PRO A 242 17.25 -40.28 -2.89
CA PRO A 242 17.33 -38.93 -2.33
C PRO A 242 17.58 -38.88 -0.82
N LEU A 243 17.23 -39.94 -0.09
CA LEU A 243 17.36 -40.03 1.36
C LEU A 243 17.78 -41.45 1.79
N ASP A 244 18.32 -41.60 2.99
CA ASP A 244 18.51 -42.92 3.60
C ASP A 244 17.25 -43.31 4.39
N LYS A 245 16.64 -44.43 4.01
CA LYS A 245 15.50 -45.03 4.71
C LYS A 245 15.70 -46.55 4.81
N PRO A 246 16.05 -47.08 5.99
CA PRO A 246 16.19 -48.52 6.19
C PRO A 246 14.85 -49.28 6.11
N LYS A 247 14.92 -50.60 5.89
CA LYS A 247 13.76 -51.49 6.03
C LYS A 247 13.28 -51.55 7.47
N GLY A 248 11.96 -51.65 7.66
CA GLY A 248 11.32 -51.65 8.98
C GLY A 248 10.94 -50.26 9.49
N GLN A 249 11.30 -49.20 8.76
CA GLN A 249 10.94 -47.82 9.07
C GLN A 249 9.75 -47.38 8.20
N ASN A 250 8.68 -46.83 8.79
CA ASN A 250 7.50 -46.36 8.05
C ASN A 250 7.42 -44.82 7.90
N TRP A 251 8.51 -44.11 8.20
CA TRP A 251 8.63 -42.67 8.00
C TRP A 251 9.84 -42.30 7.14
N LEU A 252 9.81 -41.09 6.57
CA LEU A 252 10.97 -40.38 6.03
C LEU A 252 11.35 -39.25 7.00
N GLU A 253 12.63 -38.92 7.09
CA GLU A 253 13.14 -37.88 7.99
C GLU A 253 14.27 -37.10 7.31
N PHE A 254 14.35 -35.79 7.54
CA PHE A 254 15.56 -35.01 7.27
C PHE A 254 16.34 -34.79 8.58
N PRO A 255 17.40 -35.58 8.85
CA PRO A 255 18.14 -35.49 10.12
C PRO A 255 18.72 -34.10 10.36
N GLU A 256 19.17 -33.42 9.31
CA GLU A 256 19.70 -32.07 9.38
C GLU A 256 18.62 -31.06 9.84
N MET A 257 17.39 -31.22 9.35
CA MET A 257 16.25 -30.39 9.75
C MET A 257 15.75 -30.76 11.14
N THR A 258 15.77 -32.05 11.53
CA THR A 258 15.49 -32.47 12.91
C THR A 258 16.46 -31.79 13.89
N LYS A 259 17.75 -31.68 13.54
CA LYS A 259 18.75 -31.01 14.39
C LYS A 259 18.47 -29.51 14.58
N LEU A 260 17.93 -28.84 13.57
CA LEU A 260 17.65 -27.39 13.61
C LEU A 260 16.27 -27.05 14.19
N TYR A 261 15.24 -27.83 13.81
CA TYR A 261 13.82 -27.49 14.05
C TYR A 261 13.06 -28.56 14.82
N GLY A 262 13.72 -29.63 15.27
CA GLY A 262 13.10 -30.71 16.04
C GLY A 262 12.54 -30.26 17.40
N ILE A 263 11.89 -31.20 18.10
CA ILE A 263 11.34 -30.99 19.45
C ILE A 263 12.47 -31.26 20.45
N PRO A 264 12.91 -30.27 21.25
CA PRO A 264 13.96 -30.48 22.23
C PRO A 264 13.49 -31.46 23.31
N ARG A 265 14.24 -32.54 23.52
CA ARG A 265 14.04 -33.48 24.63
C ARG A 265 14.89 -33.09 25.84
N LYS A 266 14.52 -33.60 27.02
CA LYS A 266 15.23 -33.32 28.29
C LYS A 266 16.72 -33.69 28.27
N ASN A 267 17.13 -34.61 27.41
CA ASN A 267 18.51 -35.06 27.23
C ASN A 267 19.31 -34.17 26.25
N GLY A 268 18.73 -33.09 25.72
CA GLY A 268 19.37 -32.20 24.74
C GLY A 268 19.33 -32.70 23.30
N GLU A 269 18.79 -33.90 23.04
CA GLU A 269 18.57 -34.40 21.69
C GLU A 269 17.32 -33.76 21.08
N MET A 270 17.35 -33.54 19.77
CA MET A 270 16.19 -33.10 19.02
C MET A 270 15.40 -34.30 18.52
N TYR A 271 14.12 -34.36 18.86
CA TYR A 271 13.19 -35.34 18.32
C TYR A 271 12.57 -34.83 17.03
N ARG A 272 12.38 -35.72 16.05
CA ARG A 272 11.72 -35.39 14.78
C ARG A 272 10.29 -34.87 14.99
N ARG A 273 9.89 -33.86 14.22
CA ARG A 273 8.51 -33.38 14.15
C ARG A 273 7.77 -34.15 13.06
N GLU A 274 6.96 -35.12 13.46
CA GLU A 274 6.26 -36.03 12.54
C GLU A 274 4.92 -35.49 12.05
N LYS A 275 4.68 -35.61 10.73
CA LYS A 275 3.39 -35.41 10.07
C LYS A 275 2.94 -36.72 9.43
N VAL A 276 1.65 -37.06 9.58
CA VAL A 276 1.05 -38.21 8.87
C VAL A 276 0.30 -37.67 7.65
N VAL A 277 0.47 -38.34 6.51
CA VAL A 277 -0.07 -37.92 5.21
C VAL A 277 -0.72 -39.13 4.55
N THR A 278 -1.90 -38.95 3.96
CA THR A 278 -2.67 -40.05 3.34
C THR A 278 -2.83 -39.79 1.85
N PHE A 279 -2.61 -40.83 1.04
CA PHE A 279 -2.77 -40.87 -0.41
C PHE A 279 -3.73 -42.01 -0.75
N ASP A 280 -5.03 -41.76 -0.63
CA ASP A 280 -6.07 -42.80 -0.71
C ASP A 280 -6.17 -43.48 -2.08
N ASP A 281 -5.54 -42.92 -3.12
CA ASP A 281 -5.47 -43.45 -4.49
C ASP A 281 -4.22 -44.31 -4.77
N GLU A 282 -3.24 -44.35 -3.86
CA GLU A 282 -1.95 -44.99 -4.10
C GLU A 282 -1.92 -46.45 -3.63
N GLU A 283 -1.68 -47.36 -4.57
CA GLU A 283 -1.61 -48.80 -4.33
C GLU A 283 -0.19 -49.37 -4.39
N ASP A 284 0.80 -48.57 -4.82
CA ASP A 284 2.21 -48.99 -4.90
C ASP A 284 3.06 -48.36 -3.78
N ALA A 285 3.74 -49.21 -3.00
CA ALA A 285 4.54 -48.78 -1.85
C ALA A 285 5.76 -47.92 -2.24
N THR A 286 6.32 -48.11 -3.44
CA THR A 286 7.46 -47.32 -3.95
C THR A 286 6.98 -45.92 -4.35
N LYS A 287 5.87 -45.84 -5.09
CA LYS A 287 5.25 -44.54 -5.45
C LYS A 287 4.74 -43.79 -4.22
N LEU A 288 4.21 -44.50 -3.23
CA LEU A 288 3.82 -43.93 -1.94
C LEU A 288 5.01 -43.28 -1.23
N LEU A 289 6.18 -43.95 -1.24
CA LEU A 289 7.42 -43.43 -0.67
C LEU A 289 7.88 -42.15 -1.39
N GLU A 290 7.83 -42.15 -2.72
CA GLU A 290 8.15 -40.97 -3.55
C GLU A 290 7.22 -39.79 -3.25
N LYS A 291 5.90 -40.02 -3.17
CA LYS A 291 4.89 -39.02 -2.80
C LYS A 291 5.15 -38.46 -1.39
N ALA A 292 5.43 -39.33 -0.41
CA ALA A 292 5.75 -38.92 0.95
C ALA A 292 7.05 -38.12 1.04
N TYR A 293 8.02 -38.37 0.16
CA TYR A 293 9.26 -37.60 0.08
C TYR A 293 9.02 -36.18 -0.46
N GLN A 294 8.17 -36.03 -1.48
CA GLN A 294 7.79 -34.70 -1.98
C GLN A 294 7.12 -33.87 -0.88
N GLU A 295 6.19 -34.48 -0.14
CA GLU A 295 5.54 -33.80 1.00
C GLU A 295 6.55 -33.44 2.10
N LEU A 296 7.53 -34.30 2.37
CA LEU A 296 8.60 -34.00 3.32
C LEU A 296 9.45 -32.80 2.86
N LEU A 297 9.77 -32.68 1.57
CA LEU A 297 10.47 -31.52 1.01
C LEU A 297 9.71 -30.20 1.20
N GLU A 298 8.37 -30.25 1.13
CA GLU A 298 7.51 -29.07 1.31
C GLU A 298 7.36 -28.66 2.77
N CYS A 299 7.20 -29.62 3.69
CA CYS A 299 6.91 -29.32 5.09
C CYS A 299 8.15 -29.15 5.99
N SER A 300 9.33 -29.53 5.50
CA SER A 300 10.58 -29.52 6.28
C SER A 300 11.36 -28.22 6.26
N ARG A 301 10.96 -27.23 5.45
CA ARG A 301 11.64 -25.92 5.36
C ARG A 301 10.66 -24.76 5.52
N PRO A 302 11.12 -23.57 5.96
CA PRO A 302 10.36 -22.33 5.79
C PRO A 302 10.05 -22.09 4.31
N LEU A 303 8.86 -21.53 4.06
CA LEU A 303 8.48 -21.16 2.71
C LEU A 303 9.14 -19.82 2.37
N ALA A 304 9.76 -19.75 1.20
CA ALA A 304 10.43 -18.57 0.73
C ALA A 304 10.13 -18.32 -0.76
N GLN A 305 9.70 -17.10 -1.05
CA GLN A 305 9.52 -16.56 -2.37
C GLN A 305 10.73 -15.68 -2.68
N PHE A 306 11.37 -15.99 -3.79
CA PHE A 306 12.51 -15.29 -4.30
C PHE A 306 12.18 -14.61 -5.62
N LYS A 307 12.92 -13.57 -5.89
CA LYS A 307 12.89 -12.84 -7.13
C LYS A 307 14.30 -12.70 -7.66
N ALA A 308 14.47 -13.05 -8.92
CA ALA A 308 15.73 -12.95 -9.62
C ALA A 308 15.54 -12.22 -10.95
N THR A 309 16.47 -11.34 -11.27
CA THR A 309 16.55 -10.72 -12.59
C THR A 309 17.58 -11.48 -13.41
N VAL A 310 17.18 -11.99 -14.57
CA VAL A 310 18.02 -12.71 -15.51
C VAL A 310 17.91 -12.10 -16.90
N SER A 311 18.97 -12.25 -17.69
CA SER A 311 19.11 -11.55 -18.97
C SER A 311 18.47 -12.30 -20.14
N GLN A 312 18.23 -13.62 -20.03
CA GLN A 312 17.65 -14.47 -21.09
C GLN A 312 17.38 -15.90 -20.58
N GLY A 313 16.46 -16.61 -21.24
CA GLY A 313 16.36 -18.08 -21.18
C GLY A 313 15.46 -18.67 -20.09
N GLU A 314 14.85 -17.84 -19.24
CA GLU A 314 13.95 -18.33 -18.19
C GLU A 314 12.49 -18.08 -18.52
N ASN A 315 11.74 -19.17 -18.72
CA ASN A 315 10.32 -19.13 -18.99
C ASN A 315 9.53 -19.58 -17.75
N VAL A 316 8.28 -19.13 -17.68
CA VAL A 316 7.33 -19.65 -16.70
C VAL A 316 7.23 -21.18 -16.84
N GLY A 317 7.25 -21.89 -15.71
CA GLY A 317 7.25 -23.34 -15.63
C GLY A 317 8.63 -24.00 -15.53
N ASN A 318 9.70 -23.31 -15.93
CA ASN A 318 11.07 -23.85 -15.86
C ASN A 318 11.43 -24.31 -14.45
N ARG A 319 12.16 -25.41 -14.34
CA ARG A 319 12.67 -25.95 -13.07
C ARG A 319 14.08 -25.45 -12.83
N VAL A 320 14.31 -24.88 -11.65
CA VAL A 320 15.56 -24.26 -11.25
C VAL A 320 15.97 -24.73 -9.86
N THR A 321 17.28 -24.68 -9.56
CA THR A 321 17.79 -25.13 -8.26
C THR A 321 18.14 -23.94 -7.37
N ILE A 322 17.65 -23.95 -6.13
CA ILE A 322 18.00 -22.97 -5.08
C ILE A 322 18.99 -23.60 -4.10
N HIS A 323 20.11 -22.91 -3.87
CA HIS A 323 21.14 -23.27 -2.90
C HIS A 323 21.04 -22.37 -1.65
N ARG A 324 20.77 -22.99 -0.49
CA ARG A 324 20.75 -22.35 0.83
C ARG A 324 22.01 -22.71 1.62
N TYR A 325 23.16 -22.16 1.25
CA TYR A 325 24.42 -22.41 1.97
C TYR A 325 24.34 -21.98 3.44
N ASP A 326 23.55 -20.95 3.75
CA ASP A 326 23.26 -20.49 5.11
C ASP A 326 22.63 -21.58 6.00
N ARG A 327 21.91 -22.53 5.39
CA ARG A 327 21.20 -23.61 6.10
C ARG A 327 21.59 -25.02 5.68
N GLY A 328 22.56 -25.17 4.77
CA GLY A 328 23.16 -26.45 4.39
C GLY A 328 22.28 -27.36 3.51
N TYR A 329 21.28 -26.82 2.81
CA TYR A 329 20.41 -27.60 1.90
C TYR A 329 20.26 -26.94 0.52
N HIS A 330 19.84 -27.72 -0.47
CA HIS A 330 19.49 -27.27 -1.81
C HIS A 330 18.20 -27.97 -2.23
N TYR A 331 17.39 -27.29 -3.04
CA TYR A 331 16.13 -27.85 -3.52
C TYR A 331 15.79 -27.30 -4.90
N GLN A 332 15.04 -28.08 -5.67
CA GLN A 332 14.50 -27.64 -6.96
C GLN A 332 13.12 -27.02 -6.77
N THR A 333 12.81 -26.02 -7.57
CA THR A 333 11.53 -25.32 -7.60
C THR A 333 11.22 -24.88 -9.03
N ARG A 334 9.99 -24.47 -9.30
CA ARG A 334 9.57 -23.94 -10.60
C ARG A 334 9.48 -22.42 -10.57
N ILE A 335 9.82 -21.80 -11.69
CA ILE A 335 9.50 -20.40 -11.95
C ILE A 335 7.99 -20.32 -12.15
N PHE A 336 7.27 -19.79 -11.17
CA PHE A 336 5.81 -19.71 -11.24
C PHE A 336 5.34 -18.36 -11.77
N LYS A 337 6.18 -17.32 -11.79
CA LYS A 337 5.87 -16.04 -12.43
C LYS A 337 7.09 -15.49 -13.17
N THR A 338 6.86 -14.93 -14.36
CA THR A 338 7.86 -14.17 -15.12
C THR A 338 7.29 -12.82 -15.53
N SER A 339 8.07 -11.75 -15.40
CA SER A 339 7.81 -10.44 -16.01
C SER A 339 8.93 -10.13 -17.01
N LEU A 340 8.61 -10.21 -18.30
CA LEU A 340 9.53 -9.99 -19.41
C LEU A 340 9.36 -8.56 -19.91
N ASN A 341 10.42 -7.77 -19.82
CA ASN A 341 10.52 -6.53 -20.58
C ASN A 341 10.93 -6.86 -22.02
N ARG A 342 9.98 -6.79 -22.95
CA ARG A 342 10.18 -7.23 -24.33
C ARG A 342 11.20 -6.40 -25.11
N LEU A 343 11.39 -5.13 -24.75
CA LEU A 343 12.36 -4.24 -25.40
C LEU A 343 13.80 -4.54 -25.00
N THR A 344 14.02 -4.84 -23.72
CA THR A 344 15.36 -5.09 -23.18
C THR A 344 15.75 -6.56 -23.13
N GLY A 345 14.76 -7.46 -23.20
CA GLY A 345 14.92 -8.89 -22.95
C GLY A 345 15.13 -9.23 -21.46
N ALA A 346 15.09 -8.25 -20.56
CA ALA A 346 15.24 -8.48 -19.14
C ALA A 346 14.04 -9.27 -18.60
N ILE A 347 14.32 -10.36 -17.91
CA ILE A 347 13.30 -11.23 -17.30
C ILE A 347 13.44 -11.13 -15.79
N GLU A 348 12.33 -10.82 -15.16
CA GLU A 348 12.18 -10.90 -13.72
C GLU A 348 11.42 -12.18 -13.38
N ALA A 349 12.14 -13.18 -12.88
CA ALA A 349 11.60 -14.48 -12.51
C ALA A 349 11.28 -14.52 -11.01
N THR A 350 10.08 -14.95 -10.68
CA THR A 350 9.66 -15.26 -9.30
C THR A 350 9.68 -16.77 -9.10
N ILE A 351 10.41 -17.20 -8.07
CA ILE A 351 10.92 -18.56 -7.91
C ILE A 351 10.77 -18.98 -6.44
N GLY A 352 10.67 -20.28 -6.18
CA GLY A 352 10.54 -20.80 -4.82
C GLY A 352 9.09 -21.16 -4.55
N ASP A 353 8.56 -20.68 -3.44
CA ASP A 353 7.17 -20.92 -3.10
C ASP A 353 6.31 -19.76 -3.63
N ASN A 354 5.18 -20.07 -4.26
CA ASN A 354 4.22 -19.06 -4.70
C ASN A 354 3.46 -18.49 -3.47
N LEU A 355 4.15 -17.66 -2.70
CA LEU A 355 3.65 -17.00 -1.48
C LEU A 355 2.91 -15.70 -1.79
N THR A 356 2.73 -15.38 -3.07
CA THR A 356 1.94 -14.23 -3.49
C THR A 356 0.57 -14.34 -2.82
N THR A 357 0.24 -13.41 -1.93
CA THR A 357 -1.16 -13.15 -1.64
C THR A 357 -1.52 -12.06 -2.62
N ASN A 358 -1.87 -12.45 -3.85
CA ASN A 358 -2.53 -11.52 -4.78
C ASN A 358 -3.58 -10.70 -4.00
N LEU A 359 -3.80 -9.43 -4.34
CA LEU A 359 -4.97 -8.72 -3.80
C LEU A 359 -6.26 -9.43 -4.23
N SER A 360 -6.26 -10.10 -5.38
CA SER A 360 -7.28 -11.09 -5.74
C SER A 360 -7.23 -12.35 -4.89
N ARG A 361 -6.12 -12.71 -4.21
CA ARG A 361 -6.01 -13.74 -3.17
C ARG A 361 -6.33 -13.25 -1.75
N LYS A 362 -6.58 -11.97 -1.46
CA LYS A 362 -7.46 -11.69 -0.30
C LYS A 362 -8.92 -11.93 -0.67
N THR A 363 -9.23 -12.05 -1.96
CA THR A 363 -10.52 -12.52 -2.45
C THR A 363 -10.51 -14.04 -2.71
N SER A 364 -9.37 -14.64 -3.06
CA SER A 364 -9.17 -16.03 -3.51
C SER A 364 -8.36 -16.91 -2.57
N LYS A 365 -7.66 -16.37 -1.58
CA LYS A 365 -7.22 -17.07 -0.36
C LYS A 365 -8.23 -16.81 0.74
N ASN A 366 -9.00 -15.72 0.71
CA ASN A 366 -10.34 -15.81 1.31
C ASN A 366 -11.20 -16.79 0.50
N ALA A 367 -11.21 -16.83 -0.85
CA ALA A 367 -12.00 -17.85 -1.56
C ALA A 367 -11.42 -19.26 -1.46
N ASN A 368 -10.11 -19.45 -1.25
CA ASN A 368 -9.45 -20.76 -1.11
C ASN A 368 -9.36 -21.20 0.34
N ASP A 369 -9.23 -20.30 1.31
CA ASP A 369 -9.53 -20.61 2.71
C ASP A 369 -11.06 -20.73 2.88
N ILE A 370 -11.90 -20.14 2.02
CA ILE A 370 -13.35 -20.43 1.87
C ILE A 370 -13.57 -21.73 1.09
N LYS A 371 -12.68 -22.15 0.15
CA LYS A 371 -12.77 -23.43 -0.57
C LYS A 371 -12.19 -24.59 0.25
N GLU A 372 -11.22 -24.35 1.13
CA GLU A 372 -10.69 -25.29 2.13
C GLU A 372 -11.57 -25.30 3.38
N LEU A 373 -12.17 -24.16 3.78
CA LEU A 373 -13.35 -24.19 4.67
C LEU A 373 -14.56 -24.80 3.98
N ASP A 374 -14.73 -24.72 2.64
CA ASP A 374 -15.75 -25.46 1.91
C ASP A 374 -15.38 -26.93 1.80
N ASN A 375 -14.11 -27.33 1.74
CA ASN A 375 -13.68 -28.74 1.64
C ASN A 375 -13.60 -29.45 3.00
N GLU A 376 -13.20 -28.77 4.08
CA GLU A 376 -13.45 -29.23 5.44
C GLU A 376 -14.94 -29.12 5.82
N LYS A 377 -15.72 -28.27 5.12
CA LYS A 377 -17.18 -28.41 5.04
C LYS A 377 -17.66 -29.39 3.95
N GLN A 378 -16.83 -30.01 3.13
CA GLN A 378 -17.29 -31.05 2.17
C GLN A 378 -17.34 -32.41 2.83
N ASN A 379 -16.69 -32.57 4.00
CA ASN A 379 -17.10 -33.58 4.98
C ASN A 379 -18.27 -33.11 5.87
N PHE A 380 -18.84 -31.95 5.56
CA PHE A 380 -20.09 -31.43 6.13
C PHE A 380 -21.01 -30.90 5.02
N TYR A 381 -21.14 -31.71 3.95
CA TYR A 381 -21.97 -31.54 2.77
C TYR A 381 -22.83 -30.25 2.65
N GLU A 382 -22.52 -29.51 1.57
CA GLU A 382 -23.40 -28.74 0.68
C GLU A 382 -23.73 -27.26 0.99
N ALA A 383 -22.97 -26.35 0.36
CA ALA A 383 -23.44 -24.99 0.01
C ALA A 383 -24.52 -24.98 -1.08
N THR A 384 -24.78 -26.12 -1.74
CA THR A 384 -26.06 -26.37 -2.39
C THR A 384 -27.20 -26.27 -1.38
N GLU A 385 -27.01 -26.56 -0.10
CA GLU A 385 -28.07 -26.41 0.88
C GLU A 385 -28.31 -24.98 1.34
N ILE A 386 -27.53 -23.92 1.10
CA ILE A 386 -27.97 -22.55 1.51
C ILE A 386 -28.69 -21.85 0.38
N SER A 387 -28.26 -22.02 -0.86
CA SER A 387 -28.98 -21.54 -2.05
C SER A 387 -30.09 -22.51 -2.46
N LYS A 388 -30.00 -23.83 -2.20
CA LYS A 388 -31.19 -24.69 -2.09
C LYS A 388 -31.98 -24.36 -0.85
N TRP A 389 -31.49 -24.17 0.36
CA TRP A 389 -32.39 -23.84 1.50
C TRP A 389 -33.03 -22.46 1.36
N GLN A 390 -32.37 -21.45 0.79
CA GLN A 390 -33.02 -20.19 0.43
C GLN A 390 -33.94 -20.38 -0.78
N SER A 391 -33.53 -21.13 -1.81
CA SER A 391 -34.43 -21.48 -2.91
C SER A 391 -35.56 -22.40 -2.48
N ASP A 392 -35.43 -23.24 -1.46
CA ASP A 392 -36.35 -24.28 -1.00
C ASP A 392 -37.24 -23.69 0.09
N VAL A 393 -36.72 -22.74 0.88
CA VAL A 393 -37.53 -21.84 1.73
C VAL A 393 -38.35 -20.90 0.85
N VAL A 394 -37.83 -20.36 -0.25
CA VAL A 394 -38.56 -19.48 -1.18
C VAL A 394 -39.46 -20.29 -2.14
N ARG A 395 -39.08 -21.51 -2.54
CA ARG A 395 -39.90 -22.45 -3.36
C ARG A 395 -40.87 -23.29 -2.51
N GLY A 396 -40.88 -23.14 -1.18
CA GLY A 396 -41.87 -23.73 -0.29
C GLY A 396 -41.70 -25.23 0.03
N ALA A 397 -40.48 -25.78 -0.04
CA ALA A 397 -40.18 -27.20 0.20
C ALA A 397 -40.52 -27.71 1.61
N LYS A 398 -40.68 -26.82 2.61
CA LYS A 398 -41.15 -27.15 3.97
C LYS A 398 -42.65 -26.85 4.20
N GLY A 399 -43.38 -26.53 3.13
CA GLY A 399 -44.75 -26.02 3.18
C GLY A 399 -44.81 -24.51 3.41
N GLY A 400 -46.01 -23.96 3.27
CA GLY A 400 -46.34 -22.54 3.37
C GLY A 400 -47.69 -22.26 2.71
N SER A 401 -48.26 -21.09 2.97
CA SER A 401 -49.52 -20.69 2.34
C SER A 401 -49.50 -19.22 1.94
N ILE A 402 -50.31 -18.91 0.94
CA ILE A 402 -50.60 -17.55 0.51
C ILE A 402 -52.06 -17.30 0.84
N MET A 403 -52.32 -16.26 1.62
CA MET A 403 -53.68 -15.85 1.96
C MET A 403 -53.92 -14.43 1.45
N LEU A 404 -55.00 -14.28 0.70
CA LEU A 404 -55.53 -12.96 0.36
C LEU A 404 -56.50 -12.56 1.47
N MET A 405 -56.05 -11.72 2.39
CA MET A 405 -56.80 -11.39 3.59
C MET A 405 -57.80 -10.26 3.34
N ASN A 406 -58.96 -10.38 3.98
CA ASN A 406 -59.95 -9.34 4.09
C ASN A 406 -60.20 -8.98 5.57
N PRO A 407 -60.93 -7.89 5.86
CA PRO A 407 -61.26 -7.50 7.23
C PRO A 407 -62.09 -8.52 8.03
N GLU A 408 -62.85 -9.41 7.39
CA GLU A 408 -63.61 -10.50 8.03
C GLU A 408 -62.67 -11.58 8.59
N ASP A 409 -61.59 -11.91 7.88
CA ASP A 409 -60.58 -12.89 8.32
C ASP A 409 -59.83 -12.44 9.59
N LEU A 410 -59.76 -11.13 9.84
CA LEU A 410 -59.17 -10.54 11.05
C LEU A 410 -60.20 -10.32 12.17
N GLY A 411 -61.47 -10.66 11.94
CA GLY A 411 -62.58 -10.36 12.85
C GLY A 411 -62.85 -8.86 13.04
N LYS A 412 -62.40 -8.01 12.10
CA LYS A 412 -62.48 -6.54 12.21
C LYS A 412 -63.70 -5.93 11.52
N SER A 413 -64.31 -6.61 10.54
CA SER A 413 -65.52 -6.15 9.81
C SER A 413 -66.15 -7.30 9.01
N SER A 414 -67.37 -7.17 8.51
CA SER A 414 -68.02 -8.15 7.61
C SER A 414 -67.63 -7.99 6.13
N SER A 415 -66.63 -7.16 5.82
CA SER A 415 -66.19 -6.91 4.45
C SER A 415 -65.29 -8.03 3.93
N ARG A 416 -65.64 -8.58 2.77
CA ARG A 416 -64.85 -9.58 2.03
C ARG A 416 -63.87 -8.99 1.02
N GLN A 417 -63.72 -7.68 1.00
CA GLN A 417 -62.79 -7.03 0.07
C GLN A 417 -61.34 -7.36 0.46
N PRO A 418 -60.53 -7.85 -0.48
CA PRO A 418 -59.10 -8.06 -0.28
C PRO A 418 -58.40 -6.76 0.14
N THR A 419 -57.56 -6.82 1.17
CA THR A 419 -56.81 -5.65 1.67
C THR A 419 -55.31 -5.85 1.60
N HIS A 420 -54.82 -7.07 1.80
CA HIS A 420 -53.40 -7.40 1.76
C HIS A 420 -53.19 -8.87 1.45
N MET A 421 -52.06 -9.18 0.82
CA MET A 421 -51.59 -10.53 0.59
C MET A 421 -50.55 -10.90 1.64
N VAL A 422 -50.68 -12.09 2.22
CA VAL A 422 -49.75 -12.61 3.21
C VAL A 422 -49.19 -13.93 2.72
N TRP A 423 -47.86 -13.98 2.57
CA TRP A 423 -47.12 -15.22 2.39
C TRP A 423 -46.57 -15.64 3.75
N MET A 424 -46.76 -16.90 4.11
CA MET A 424 -46.37 -17.42 5.42
C MET A 424 -45.74 -18.81 5.33
N ASN A 425 -44.88 -19.13 6.30
CA ASN A 425 -44.11 -20.39 6.30
C ASN A 425 -44.86 -21.60 6.88
N GLY A 426 -46.09 -21.44 7.38
CA GLY A 426 -46.98 -22.51 7.83
C GLY A 426 -48.28 -22.58 7.01
N GLN A 427 -49.20 -23.49 7.38
CA GLN A 427 -50.46 -23.68 6.64
C GLN A 427 -51.52 -22.60 6.94
N SER A 428 -51.43 -21.94 8.09
CA SER A 428 -52.31 -20.86 8.55
C SER A 428 -51.53 -19.86 9.40
N ILE A 429 -52.13 -18.70 9.68
CA ILE A 429 -51.50 -17.63 10.47
C ILE A 429 -51.05 -18.14 11.84
N ASP A 430 -51.92 -18.86 12.56
CA ASP A 430 -51.62 -19.39 13.90
C ASP A 430 -50.48 -20.44 13.93
N LYS A 431 -50.21 -21.07 12.79
CA LYS A 431 -49.15 -22.08 12.64
C LYS A 431 -47.88 -21.51 11.99
N SER A 432 -47.81 -20.20 11.79
CA SER A 432 -46.71 -19.52 11.11
C SER A 432 -46.00 -18.56 12.06
N ASN A 433 -44.71 -18.33 11.80
CA ASN A 433 -43.90 -17.36 12.55
C ASN A 433 -43.04 -16.46 11.66
N LYS A 434 -43.15 -16.60 10.33
CA LYS A 434 -42.49 -15.74 9.36
C LYS A 434 -43.51 -15.33 8.31
N PHE A 435 -43.62 -14.02 8.08
CA PHE A 435 -44.62 -13.46 7.17
C PHE A 435 -43.97 -12.44 6.24
N LEU A 436 -44.30 -12.53 4.96
CA LEU A 436 -44.16 -11.45 4.00
C LEU A 436 -45.56 -10.91 3.75
N VAL A 437 -45.75 -9.61 3.92
CA VAL A 437 -47.04 -8.94 3.74
C VAL A 437 -46.89 -7.88 2.66
N ALA A 438 -47.79 -7.87 1.68
CA ALA A 438 -47.85 -6.82 0.66
C ALA A 438 -49.26 -6.26 0.51
N ASN A 439 -49.36 -4.94 0.36
CA ASN A 439 -50.60 -4.24 0.05
C ASN A 439 -50.33 -3.00 -0.81
N SER A 440 -51.35 -2.18 -1.04
CA SER A 440 -51.24 -0.96 -1.86
C SER A 440 -50.26 0.09 -1.31
N ASN A 441 -49.84 -0.03 -0.05
CA ASN A 441 -48.98 0.94 0.64
C ASN A 441 -47.55 0.43 0.86
N GLY A 442 -47.24 -0.83 0.54
CA GLY A 442 -45.89 -1.36 0.63
C GLY A 442 -45.79 -2.87 0.85
N ILE A 443 -44.56 -3.30 1.12
CA ILE A 443 -44.16 -4.67 1.43
C ILE A 443 -43.38 -4.70 2.75
N GLY A 444 -43.63 -5.69 3.60
CA GLY A 444 -42.96 -5.81 4.89
C GLY A 444 -42.76 -7.26 5.35
N PHE A 445 -41.76 -7.45 6.21
CA PHE A 445 -41.38 -8.74 6.76
C PHE A 445 -41.58 -8.79 8.28
N ILE A 446 -42.27 -9.83 8.77
CA ILE A 446 -42.48 -10.10 10.19
C ILE A 446 -41.75 -11.41 10.54
N ASP A 447 -40.94 -11.38 11.59
CA ASP A 447 -40.35 -12.56 12.24
C ASP A 447 -40.88 -12.64 13.68
N GLY A 448 -41.86 -13.51 13.91
CA GLY A 448 -42.63 -13.59 15.16
C GLY A 448 -44.12 -13.84 14.92
N LYS A 449 -44.98 -13.36 15.83
CA LYS A 449 -46.44 -13.50 15.74
C LYS A 449 -47.03 -12.37 14.88
N PHE A 450 -47.89 -12.72 13.93
CA PHE A 450 -48.47 -11.80 12.92
C PHE A 450 -49.08 -10.52 13.50
N ASP A 451 -49.93 -10.63 14.53
CA ASP A 451 -50.64 -9.47 15.10
C ASP A 451 -49.89 -8.73 16.23
N LEU A 452 -48.73 -9.23 16.66
CA LEU A 452 -48.00 -8.69 17.82
C LEU A 452 -46.65 -8.09 17.47
N ASN A 453 -46.00 -8.57 16.40
CA ASN A 453 -44.67 -8.13 16.01
C ASN A 453 -44.74 -7.06 14.91
N ARG A 454 -43.84 -6.07 15.00
CA ARG A 454 -43.71 -5.03 13.96
C ARG A 454 -42.91 -5.55 12.75
N PHE A 455 -43.05 -4.86 11.63
CA PHE A 455 -42.20 -5.08 10.46
C PHE A 455 -40.75 -4.67 10.78
N ASN A 456 -39.82 -5.62 10.77
CA ASN A 456 -38.39 -5.37 11.06
C ASN A 456 -37.62 -4.85 9.84
N SER A 457 -38.13 -5.18 8.66
CA SER A 457 -37.74 -4.58 7.39
C SER A 457 -39.00 -4.32 6.59
N ALA A 458 -39.12 -3.14 5.99
CA ALA A 458 -40.28 -2.76 5.18
C ALA A 458 -39.89 -1.76 4.09
N TRP A 459 -40.59 -1.85 2.97
CA TRP A 459 -40.52 -0.90 1.89
C TRP A 459 -41.90 -0.32 1.64
N LYS A 460 -42.06 0.98 1.92
CA LYS A 460 -43.31 1.70 1.67
C LYS A 460 -43.37 2.15 0.21
N ILE A 461 -44.59 2.32 -0.31
CA ILE A 461 -44.82 2.74 -1.70
C ILE A 461 -44.34 4.18 -1.98
N ASP A 462 -44.21 5.00 -0.94
CA ASP A 462 -43.70 6.37 -1.01
C ASP A 462 -42.18 6.46 -1.14
N GLY A 463 -41.48 5.33 -1.11
CA GLY A 463 -40.04 5.31 -1.27
C GLY A 463 -39.26 5.30 0.06
N GLU A 464 -39.88 4.97 1.20
CA GLU A 464 -39.17 4.82 2.48
C GLU A 464 -38.81 3.37 2.84
N PHE A 465 -37.50 3.10 2.96
CA PHE A 465 -36.93 1.76 3.23
C PHE A 465 -36.44 1.71 4.66
N ASN A 466 -37.09 0.87 5.46
CA ASN A 466 -36.70 0.58 6.81
C ASN A 466 -36.04 -0.79 6.85
N ALA A 467 -34.81 -0.85 7.36
CA ALA A 467 -34.11 -2.11 7.59
C ALA A 467 -33.24 -2.00 8.85
N ASN A 468 -33.35 -2.99 9.74
CA ASN A 468 -32.52 -3.06 10.94
C ASN A 468 -31.07 -3.50 10.65
N PHE A 469 -30.80 -4.15 9.51
CA PHE A 469 -29.47 -4.67 9.17
C PHE A 469 -29.29 -4.90 7.65
N ILE A 470 -28.19 -4.39 7.07
CA ILE A 470 -27.78 -4.63 5.68
C ILE A 470 -26.38 -5.26 5.72
N LYS A 471 -26.24 -6.53 5.28
CA LYS A 471 -24.99 -7.31 5.40
C LYS A 471 -23.96 -7.02 4.29
N ALA A 472 -24.43 -6.70 3.08
CA ALA A 472 -23.60 -6.39 1.93
C ALA A 472 -24.40 -5.53 0.93
N GLY A 473 -23.75 -4.57 0.29
CA GLY A 473 -24.34 -3.71 -0.73
C GLY A 473 -23.43 -2.52 -1.07
N THR A 474 -23.53 -2.03 -2.30
CA THR A 474 -22.86 -0.80 -2.75
C THR A 474 -23.88 0.33 -2.79
N LEU A 475 -23.62 1.43 -2.08
CA LEU A 475 -24.40 2.66 -2.22
C LEU A 475 -23.67 3.58 -3.22
N GLN A 476 -24.22 3.74 -4.43
CA GLN A 476 -23.64 4.58 -5.48
C GLN A 476 -24.57 5.76 -5.79
N ALA A 477 -24.00 6.96 -5.92
CA ALA A 477 -24.72 8.20 -6.22
C ALA A 477 -25.81 8.58 -5.18
N ILE A 478 -25.62 8.22 -3.91
CA ILE A 478 -26.56 8.52 -2.82
C ILE A 478 -26.03 9.64 -1.94
N ASP A 479 -26.83 10.69 -1.78
CA ASP A 479 -26.65 11.72 -0.76
C ASP A 479 -27.22 11.23 0.59
N ILE A 480 -26.35 10.94 1.56
CA ILE A 480 -26.78 10.59 2.92
C ILE A 480 -27.09 11.89 3.68
N ARG A 481 -28.34 12.36 3.60
CA ARG A 481 -28.81 13.59 4.28
C ARG A 481 -29.72 13.21 5.47
N GLY A 482 -29.36 13.65 6.69
CA GLY A 482 -30.27 13.62 7.84
C GLY A 482 -30.14 12.47 8.86
N VAL A 483 -29.04 11.70 8.90
CA VAL A 483 -28.83 10.64 9.90
C VAL A 483 -27.46 10.77 10.56
N ASN A 484 -27.42 10.59 11.88
CA ASN A 484 -26.18 10.41 12.64
C ASN A 484 -25.65 8.98 12.41
N ILE A 485 -24.45 8.85 11.85
CA ILE A 485 -23.76 7.56 11.71
C ILE A 485 -23.13 7.20 13.06
N TYR A 486 -23.78 6.35 13.85
CA TYR A 486 -23.28 5.91 15.16
C TYR A 486 -22.61 4.53 15.06
N GLY A 487 -21.41 4.39 15.66
CA GLY A 487 -20.72 3.10 15.79
C GLY A 487 -19.97 2.59 14.55
N SER A 488 -19.79 3.42 13.52
CA SER A 488 -19.15 2.99 12.26
C SER A 488 -17.66 3.31 12.22
N MET A 489 -16.86 2.29 11.87
CA MET A 489 -15.53 2.46 11.31
C MET A 489 -15.71 2.68 9.81
N LEU A 490 -15.32 3.85 9.30
CA LEU A 490 -15.15 4.06 7.86
C LEU A 490 -13.69 3.77 7.53
N GLU A 491 -13.45 2.75 6.71
CA GLU A 491 -12.10 2.38 6.26
C GLU A 491 -12.04 2.46 4.73
N SER A 492 -11.13 3.27 4.23
CA SER A 492 -10.68 3.23 2.84
C SER A 492 -9.28 2.67 2.83
N ASP A 493 -9.00 1.72 1.95
CA ASP A 493 -7.67 1.15 1.73
C ASP A 493 -7.44 1.05 0.23
N SER A 494 -6.75 2.04 -0.35
CA SER A 494 -6.41 2.06 -1.77
C SER A 494 -5.02 2.63 -2.00
N ASN A 495 -4.31 2.14 -3.02
CA ASN A 495 -3.01 2.66 -3.45
C ASN A 495 -1.96 2.82 -2.33
N GLY A 496 -1.95 1.91 -1.35
CA GLY A 496 -0.98 1.97 -0.25
C GLY A 496 -1.28 3.04 0.83
N PHE A 497 -2.45 3.68 0.77
CA PHE A 497 -2.89 4.69 1.71
C PHE A 497 -4.27 4.37 2.28
N LYS A 498 -4.35 4.40 3.60
CA LYS A 498 -5.52 4.02 4.37
C LYS A 498 -6.06 5.20 5.16
N VAL A 499 -7.36 5.43 5.09
CA VAL A 499 -8.05 6.43 5.89
C VAL A 499 -9.05 5.71 6.79
N ILE A 500 -8.91 5.90 8.10
CA ILE A 500 -9.82 5.33 9.10
C ILE A 500 -10.49 6.45 9.88
N ILE A 501 -11.82 6.48 9.87
CA ILE A 501 -12.64 7.31 10.75
C ILE A 501 -13.26 6.40 11.80
N LYS A 502 -12.82 6.53 13.05
CA LYS A 502 -13.27 5.69 14.18
C LYS A 502 -13.02 6.38 15.51
N ASP A 503 -13.91 6.22 16.48
CA ASP A 503 -13.75 6.71 17.86
C ASP A 503 -13.46 8.23 17.96
N GLY A 504 -14.02 9.02 17.04
CA GLY A 504 -13.78 10.46 16.96
C GLY A 504 -12.43 10.85 16.35
N GLN A 505 -11.66 9.88 15.86
CA GLN A 505 -10.38 10.09 15.18
C GLN A 505 -10.52 9.97 13.66
N VAL A 506 -9.71 10.74 12.93
CA VAL A 506 -9.46 10.55 11.49
C VAL A 506 -7.97 10.26 11.32
N ARG A 507 -7.63 9.04 10.91
CA ARG A 507 -6.25 8.56 10.83
C ARG A 507 -5.87 8.24 9.40
N PHE A 508 -4.66 8.65 9.03
CA PHE A 508 -4.04 8.39 7.74
C PHE A 508 -2.88 7.42 7.95
N ILE A 509 -2.93 6.27 7.31
CA ILE A 509 -2.04 5.13 7.56
C ILE A 509 -1.43 4.69 6.24
N ARG A 510 -0.13 4.37 6.25
CA ARG A 510 0.50 3.74 5.10
C ARG A 510 0.18 2.24 5.11
N SER A 511 -0.46 1.73 4.06
CA SER A 511 -0.95 0.34 4.04
C SER A 511 0.17 -0.70 3.99
N SER A 512 1.35 -0.35 3.47
CA SER A 512 2.47 -1.31 3.33
C SER A 512 3.01 -1.81 4.67
N ASP A 513 2.97 -0.98 5.71
CA ASP A 513 3.52 -1.30 7.04
C ASP A 513 2.61 -0.89 8.20
N ASN A 514 1.38 -0.48 7.90
CA ASN A 514 0.38 -0.05 8.88
C ASN A 514 0.85 1.07 9.83
N ARG A 515 1.83 1.87 9.42
CA ARG A 515 2.29 3.01 10.23
C ARG A 515 1.38 4.22 10.05
N GLU A 516 0.95 4.80 11.16
CA GLU A 516 0.19 6.05 11.18
C GLU A 516 1.08 7.21 10.73
N MET A 517 0.64 7.91 9.69
CA MET A 517 1.32 9.06 9.10
C MET A 517 0.84 10.37 9.71
N LEU A 518 -0.47 10.47 9.97
CA LEU A 518 -1.14 11.65 10.49
C LEU A 518 -2.45 11.25 11.17
N ALA A 519 -2.85 11.94 12.24
CA ALA A 519 -4.15 11.75 12.86
C ALA A 519 -4.77 13.09 13.32
N PHE A 520 -6.05 13.29 13.03
CA PHE A 520 -6.90 14.22 13.78
C PHE A 520 -7.47 13.45 14.97
N SER A 521 -7.12 13.85 16.19
CA SER A 521 -7.46 13.09 17.39
C SER A 521 -7.95 14.01 18.52
N PRO A 522 -8.99 13.62 19.28
CA PRO A 522 -9.38 14.34 20.48
C PRO A 522 -8.25 14.32 21.52
N THR A 523 -8.08 15.44 22.22
CA THR A 523 -7.19 15.57 23.36
C THR A 523 -7.97 15.31 24.63
N ILE A 524 -7.56 14.30 25.39
CA ILE A 524 -8.15 13.97 26.68
C ILE A 524 -7.12 14.29 27.76
N ALA A 525 -7.53 15.06 28.77
CA ALA A 525 -6.67 15.38 29.90
C ALA A 525 -6.34 14.10 30.68
N SER A 526 -5.06 13.84 30.90
CA SER A 526 -4.57 12.60 31.53
C SER A 526 -5.00 12.45 32.99
N ASP A 527 -5.32 13.57 33.65
CA ASP A 527 -5.69 13.65 35.07
C ASP A 527 -7.20 13.48 35.32
N THR A 528 -8.04 14.00 34.42
CA THR A 528 -9.50 14.08 34.61
C THR A 528 -10.28 13.21 33.62
N GLY A 529 -9.64 12.69 32.57
CA GLY A 529 -10.31 11.97 31.49
C GLY A 529 -11.27 12.83 30.67
N LYS A 530 -11.23 14.16 30.84
CA LYS A 530 -12.11 15.09 30.12
C LYS A 530 -11.54 15.42 28.74
N LEU A 531 -12.43 15.53 27.76
CA LEU A 531 -12.13 16.09 26.46
C LEU A 531 -11.76 17.57 26.63
N ILE A 532 -10.53 17.93 26.27
CA ILE A 532 -9.98 19.29 26.43
C ILE A 532 -9.61 19.94 25.09
N GLY A 533 -9.64 19.20 23.99
CA GLY A 533 -9.33 19.77 22.68
C GLY A 533 -9.25 18.74 21.57
N VAL A 534 -8.63 19.16 20.46
CA VAL A 534 -8.32 18.32 19.30
C VAL A 534 -6.90 18.64 18.85
N HIS A 535 -6.13 17.62 18.50
CA HIS A 535 -4.80 17.75 17.90
C HIS A 535 -4.78 17.19 16.48
N LEU A 536 -3.91 17.81 15.68
CA LEU A 536 -3.37 17.20 14.48
C LEU A 536 -1.99 16.63 14.81
N ILE A 537 -1.85 15.31 14.78
CA ILE A 537 -0.69 14.58 15.28
C ILE A 537 0.05 13.94 14.11
N LYS A 538 1.30 14.34 13.90
CA LYS A 538 2.18 13.76 12.88
C LYS A 538 2.80 12.46 13.37
N GLY A 539 2.79 11.43 12.52
CA GLY A 539 3.50 10.18 12.76
C GLY A 539 5.02 10.32 12.74
N ARG A 540 5.73 9.39 13.40
CA ARG A 540 7.21 9.36 13.39
C ARG A 540 7.75 9.02 12.00
N GLY A 541 8.73 9.78 11.52
CA GLY A 541 9.39 9.54 10.23
C GLY A 541 8.61 10.00 8.98
N PHE A 542 7.47 10.69 9.16
CA PHE A 542 6.70 11.28 8.07
C PHE A 542 6.68 12.80 8.22
N SER A 543 6.65 13.56 7.12
CA SER A 543 6.39 15.00 7.15
C SER A 543 4.88 15.28 6.99
N PHE A 544 4.45 16.46 7.46
CA PHE A 544 3.13 17.00 7.18
C PHE A 544 3.27 18.45 6.73
N ALA A 545 2.62 18.83 5.62
CA ALA A 545 2.76 20.17 5.06
C ALA A 545 1.46 20.71 4.45
N LEU A 546 1.29 22.02 4.55
CA LEU A 546 0.38 22.81 3.72
C LEU A 546 1.18 23.37 2.55
N ALA A 547 0.77 23.07 1.32
CA ALA A 547 1.56 23.37 0.12
C ALA A 547 0.79 24.18 -0.93
N ALA A 548 1.52 24.99 -1.70
CA ALA A 548 1.02 25.65 -2.90
C ALA A 548 1.27 24.76 -4.13
N LYS A 549 0.23 24.54 -4.94
CA LYS A 549 0.31 23.76 -6.18
C LYS A 549 1.07 24.54 -7.25
N GLY A 550 1.96 23.86 -7.97
CA GLY A 550 2.67 24.41 -9.12
C GLY A 550 1.88 24.25 -10.43
N GLN A 551 2.50 24.66 -11.54
CA GLN A 551 1.87 24.67 -12.86
C GLN A 551 1.84 23.28 -13.54
N THR A 552 2.74 22.36 -13.15
CA THR A 552 2.77 21.00 -13.69
C THR A 552 2.04 20.02 -12.77
N LYS A 553 1.55 18.92 -13.36
CA LYS A 553 0.97 17.78 -12.63
C LYS A 553 1.98 17.33 -11.54
N ASP A 554 1.48 17.14 -10.33
CA ASP A 554 2.22 16.72 -9.12
C ASP A 554 3.31 17.66 -8.57
N SER A 555 3.47 18.86 -9.13
CA SER A 555 4.35 19.88 -8.53
C SER A 555 3.66 20.63 -7.39
N TYR A 556 4.34 20.73 -6.24
CA TYR A 556 3.91 21.56 -5.12
C TYR A 556 5.11 22.02 -4.30
N ARG A 557 4.96 23.09 -3.51
CA ARG A 557 5.92 23.49 -2.49
C ARG A 557 5.23 23.76 -1.16
N SER A 558 5.77 23.20 -0.09
CA SER A 558 5.32 23.45 1.28
C SER A 558 5.46 24.92 1.63
N VAL A 559 4.42 25.52 2.18
CA VAL A 559 4.38 26.86 2.78
C VAL A 559 4.53 26.75 4.30
N VAL A 560 3.87 25.75 4.91
CA VAL A 560 4.00 25.40 6.33
C VAL A 560 4.29 23.91 6.41
N GLU A 561 5.34 23.50 7.10
CA GLU A 561 5.71 22.09 7.21
C GLU A 561 6.22 21.73 8.60
N ILE A 562 5.77 20.58 9.11
CA ILE A 562 6.41 19.85 10.20
C ILE A 562 7.27 18.75 9.56
N PRO A 563 8.60 18.87 9.55
CA PRO A 563 9.47 17.95 8.84
C PRO A 563 9.49 16.56 9.50
N ALA A 564 9.95 15.56 8.74
CA ALA A 564 9.94 14.17 9.17
C ALA A 564 10.70 13.89 10.47
N ASP A 565 11.77 14.65 10.70
CA ASP A 565 12.67 14.57 11.85
C ASP A 565 12.25 15.44 13.05
N SER A 566 11.11 16.14 12.97
CA SER A 566 10.50 16.79 14.14
C SER A 566 9.93 15.73 15.09
N THR A 567 10.33 15.78 16.35
CA THR A 567 9.85 14.88 17.43
C THR A 567 9.35 15.68 18.63
N MET A 568 8.79 15.02 19.64
CA MET A 568 8.31 15.67 20.86
C MET A 568 9.44 16.37 21.63
N GLU A 569 10.65 15.83 21.54
CA GLU A 569 11.86 16.33 22.21
C GLU A 569 12.60 17.38 21.37
N ASN A 570 12.34 17.42 20.06
CA ASN A 570 12.98 18.34 19.11
C ASN A 570 11.94 18.85 18.10
N LEU A 571 11.16 19.84 18.54
CA LEU A 571 10.09 20.42 17.75
C LEU A 571 10.65 21.32 16.64
N LYS A 572 10.21 21.07 15.40
CA LYS A 572 10.61 21.84 14.22
C LYS A 572 9.38 22.29 13.44
N LEU A 573 9.44 23.51 12.92
CA LEU A 573 8.44 24.10 12.03
C LEU A 573 9.17 24.87 10.93
N ASN A 574 8.89 24.52 9.67
CA ASN A 574 9.36 25.24 8.50
C ASN A 574 8.26 26.17 8.00
N LEU A 575 8.56 27.46 7.86
CA LEU A 575 7.71 28.45 7.21
C LEU A 575 8.44 28.95 5.96
N ASN A 576 7.90 28.64 4.79
CA ASN A 576 8.53 28.91 3.50
C ASN A 576 7.79 30.02 2.75
N GLY A 577 8.54 31.01 2.27
CA GLY A 577 8.01 32.14 1.50
C GLY A 577 7.86 33.42 2.32
N LYS A 578 7.03 34.34 1.84
CA LYS A 578 6.77 35.63 2.52
C LYS A 578 5.75 35.43 3.63
N ILE A 579 6.12 35.75 4.87
CA ILE A 579 5.25 35.65 6.05
C ILE A 579 4.78 37.05 6.41
N SER A 580 3.46 37.27 6.40
CA SER A 580 2.83 38.51 6.88
C SER A 580 2.15 38.27 8.21
N ILE A 581 2.54 39.02 9.24
CA ILE A 581 1.98 38.92 10.58
C ILE A 581 1.19 40.20 10.86
N ASN A 582 -0.13 40.09 10.98
CA ASN A 582 -0.99 41.20 11.38
C ASN A 582 -1.13 41.19 12.90
N GLY A 583 -0.12 41.71 13.59
CA GLY A 583 0.00 41.67 15.05
C GLY A 583 1.46 41.75 15.51
N SER A 584 1.69 41.42 16.78
CA SER A 584 3.03 41.38 17.36
C SER A 584 3.61 39.96 17.26
N LEU A 585 4.81 39.82 16.72
CA LEU A 585 5.58 38.57 16.78
C LEU A 585 6.43 38.58 18.06
N TYR A 586 6.42 37.49 18.82
CA TYR A 586 7.29 37.31 19.99
C TYR A 586 8.22 36.11 19.79
N ILE A 587 9.50 36.28 20.11
CA ILE A 587 10.49 35.19 20.16
C ILE A 587 11.03 35.13 21.58
N ASN A 588 10.86 34.00 22.27
CA ASN A 588 11.24 33.81 23.68
C ASN A 588 10.69 34.92 24.61
N GLY A 589 9.45 35.37 24.36
CA GLY A 589 8.79 36.41 25.15
C GLY A 589 9.17 37.86 24.79
N GLN A 590 10.10 38.07 23.86
CA GLN A 590 10.49 39.40 23.38
C GLN A 590 9.79 39.75 22.07
N GLN A 591 9.22 40.96 21.98
CA GLN A 591 8.55 41.43 20.77
C GLN A 591 9.55 41.75 19.65
N VAL A 592 9.29 41.23 18.46
CA VAL A 592 10.00 41.60 17.23
C VAL A 592 9.33 42.84 16.64
N VAL A 593 10.10 43.92 16.47
CA VAL A 593 9.62 45.19 15.90
C VAL A 593 10.06 45.30 14.43
N PRO A 594 9.13 45.48 13.47
CA PRO A 594 9.46 45.63 12.05
C PRO A 594 10.45 46.78 11.82
N GLY A 595 11.50 46.53 11.01
CA GLY A 595 12.54 47.51 10.70
C GLY A 595 13.88 47.32 11.43
N GLN A 596 13.99 46.37 12.36
CA GLN A 596 15.28 45.97 12.93
C GLN A 596 15.89 44.80 12.13
N GLY A 597 16.66 45.14 11.07
CA GLY A 597 17.37 44.15 10.26
C GLY A 597 18.55 43.55 11.00
N GLY A 598 18.46 42.26 11.36
CA GLY A 598 19.57 41.47 11.88
C GLY A 598 20.57 41.15 10.76
N GLY A 599 21.79 41.68 10.89
CA GLY A 599 22.95 41.30 10.07
C GLY A 599 23.75 40.17 10.72
N SER A 600 24.16 39.22 9.90
CA SER A 600 24.95 38.03 10.26
C SER A 600 26.41 38.36 10.56
N THR A 601 26.80 38.48 11.83
CA THR A 601 28.20 38.29 12.26
C THR A 601 28.25 37.78 13.70
N PRO A 602 28.77 36.55 13.96
CA PRO A 602 29.06 36.09 15.31
C PRO A 602 30.30 36.83 15.82
N GLY A 603 30.08 37.81 16.69
CA GLY A 603 31.14 38.58 17.33
C GLY A 603 30.98 40.08 17.08
N GLY A 604 30.55 40.80 18.14
CA GLY A 604 30.63 42.26 18.26
C GLY A 604 30.24 43.07 17.03
N GLY A 605 28.95 43.34 16.84
CA GLY A 605 28.51 44.16 15.71
C GLY A 605 27.35 45.08 16.08
N THR A 606 27.58 46.39 15.99
CA THR A 606 26.55 47.44 15.95
C THR A 606 25.83 47.56 14.61
N GLY A 607 25.59 46.43 13.95
CA GLY A 607 24.88 46.46 12.67
C GLY A 607 23.39 46.72 12.88
N THR A 608 22.97 47.95 13.14
CA THR A 608 21.64 48.40 12.73
C THR A 608 21.65 48.42 11.21
N GLY A 609 20.99 47.44 10.59
CA GLY A 609 20.99 47.29 9.14
C GLY A 609 20.51 48.56 8.43
N GLY A 610 21.39 49.19 7.66
CA GLY A 610 21.07 50.25 6.70
C GLY A 610 20.56 51.57 7.32
N TYR A 611 20.82 52.68 6.63
CA TYR A 611 20.15 53.94 6.93
C TYR A 611 18.88 54.03 6.07
N PRO A 612 17.78 54.61 6.59
CA PRO A 612 16.61 54.93 5.77
C PRO A 612 17.02 55.74 4.52
N PRO A 613 16.39 55.55 3.35
CA PRO A 613 16.72 56.29 2.13
C PRO A 613 16.72 57.82 2.29
N GLU A 614 15.93 58.32 3.24
CA GLU A 614 15.81 59.74 3.58
C GLU A 614 17.04 60.28 4.34
N VAL A 615 17.85 59.42 4.95
CA VAL A 615 19.05 59.78 5.72
C VAL A 615 20.28 59.69 4.83
N THR A 616 20.51 60.76 4.07
CA THR A 616 21.59 60.84 3.09
C THR A 616 22.89 61.44 3.64
N SER A 617 22.81 62.30 4.67
CA SER A 617 23.97 62.99 5.24
C SER A 617 24.67 62.18 6.34
N GLN A 618 26.00 62.32 6.45
CA GLN A 618 26.77 61.64 7.49
C GLN A 618 26.38 62.10 8.91
N THR A 619 26.02 63.37 9.07
CA THR A 619 25.44 63.92 10.31
C THR A 619 24.13 63.22 10.68
N GLY A 620 23.23 63.01 9.72
CA GLY A 620 21.99 62.27 9.96
C GLY A 620 22.22 60.81 10.33
N LYS A 621 23.25 60.18 9.74
CA LYS A 621 23.67 58.82 10.07
C LYS A 621 24.15 58.70 11.52
N TRP A 622 25.05 59.58 11.96
CA TRP A 622 25.53 59.61 13.35
C TRP A 622 24.41 59.91 14.34
N ALA A 623 23.52 60.86 14.03
CA ALA A 623 22.36 61.16 14.86
C ALA A 623 21.42 59.95 15.01
N LEU A 624 21.17 59.23 13.92
CA LEU A 624 20.29 58.05 13.94
C LEU A 624 20.92 56.88 14.72
N GLU A 625 22.23 56.69 14.64
CA GLU A 625 22.93 55.67 15.42
C GLU A 625 22.80 55.91 16.92
N VAL A 626 23.02 57.14 17.36
CA VAL A 626 22.86 57.53 18.78
C VAL A 626 21.40 57.42 19.21
N TRP A 627 20.45 57.91 18.39
CA TRP A 627 19.01 57.76 18.66
C TRP A 627 18.62 56.31 18.87
N ASN A 628 18.99 55.43 17.94
CA ASN A 628 18.65 54.02 17.99
C ASN A 628 19.27 53.34 19.22
N TYR A 629 20.52 53.67 19.55
CA TYR A 629 21.16 53.16 20.75
C TYR A 629 20.40 53.56 22.02
N LEU A 630 20.03 54.83 22.16
CA LEU A 630 19.30 55.33 23.33
C LEU A 630 17.91 54.69 23.45
N ILE A 631 17.12 54.65 22.38
CA ILE A 631 15.80 54.03 22.40
C ILE A 631 15.89 52.54 22.77
N ASN A 632 16.87 51.82 22.22
CA ASN A 632 17.08 50.40 22.54
C ASN A 632 17.58 50.16 23.97
N ASN A 633 18.13 51.17 24.64
CA ASN A 633 18.55 51.10 26.05
C ASN A 633 17.51 51.72 27.01
N GLY A 634 16.26 51.85 26.57
CA GLY A 634 15.12 52.20 27.43
C GLY A 634 14.91 53.70 27.66
N TYR A 635 15.61 54.57 26.92
CA TYR A 635 15.40 56.01 27.00
C TYR A 635 14.07 56.39 26.33
N SER A 636 13.33 57.32 26.95
CA SER A 636 12.13 57.87 26.33
C SER A 636 12.50 58.73 25.11
N LYS A 637 11.58 58.84 24.13
CA LYS A 637 11.80 59.68 22.94
C LYS A 637 12.18 61.14 23.30
N PRO A 638 11.55 61.79 24.31
CA PRO A 638 11.98 63.12 24.74
C PRO A 638 13.39 63.15 25.32
N ALA A 639 13.79 62.14 26.11
CA ALA A 639 15.13 62.07 26.67
C ALA A 639 16.19 61.85 25.59
N ALA A 640 15.92 60.97 24.62
CA ALA A 640 16.80 60.74 23.48
C ALA A 640 16.94 62.00 22.61
N ALA A 641 15.84 62.73 22.38
CA ALA A 641 15.87 64.01 21.66
C ALA A 641 16.68 65.08 22.40
N GLY A 642 16.55 65.16 23.73
CA GLY A 642 17.32 66.09 24.56
C GLY A 642 18.82 65.81 24.52
N ILE A 643 19.22 64.53 24.60
CA ILE A 643 20.63 64.12 24.49
C ILE A 643 21.17 64.45 23.10
N LEU A 644 20.42 64.17 22.03
CA LEU A 644 20.83 64.53 20.67
C LEU A 644 20.95 66.04 20.47
N GLY A 645 20.05 66.82 21.06
CA GLY A 645 20.12 68.28 21.04
C GLY A 645 21.41 68.78 21.70
N ASN A 646 21.80 68.21 22.84
CA ASN A 646 23.07 68.52 23.48
C ASN A 646 24.25 68.16 22.58
N ILE A 647 24.28 66.95 22.03
CA ILE A 647 25.35 66.50 21.12
C ILE A 647 25.46 67.43 19.91
N GLN A 648 24.33 67.89 19.38
CA GLN A 648 24.31 68.80 18.24
C GLN A 648 25.00 70.12 18.57
N GLU A 649 24.74 70.70 19.74
CA GLU A 649 25.43 71.94 20.16
C GLU A 649 26.92 71.70 20.41
N GLU A 650 27.24 70.65 21.17
CA GLU A 650 28.60 70.29 21.60
C GLU A 650 29.55 69.93 20.45
N THR A 651 29.02 69.40 19.35
CA THR A 651 29.81 69.00 18.17
C THR A 651 29.77 70.03 17.04
N GLY A 652 29.29 71.25 17.30
CA GLY A 652 29.17 72.29 16.28
C GLY A 652 28.20 71.90 15.15
N HIS A 653 27.13 71.19 15.47
CA HIS A 653 26.09 70.66 14.58
C HIS A 653 26.52 69.50 13.67
N THR A 654 27.75 68.99 13.83
CA THR A 654 28.28 67.93 12.95
C THR A 654 27.82 66.52 13.36
N MET A 655 27.50 66.32 14.64
CA MET A 655 27.25 65.02 15.28
C MET A 655 28.45 64.06 15.18
N ASN A 656 29.65 64.57 14.87
CA ASN A 656 30.83 63.74 14.70
C ASN A 656 31.38 63.32 16.08
N PRO A 657 31.48 62.03 16.39
CA PRO A 657 32.11 61.55 17.63
C PRO A 657 33.59 61.91 17.73
N ASP A 658 34.27 62.17 16.61
CA ASP A 658 35.68 62.59 16.60
C ASP A 658 35.83 64.12 16.58
N THR A 659 35.25 64.79 17.59
CA THR A 659 35.27 66.26 17.71
C THR A 659 36.05 66.71 18.95
N ASP A 660 37.11 67.49 18.74
CA ASP A 660 37.82 68.20 19.80
C ASP A 660 37.14 69.55 20.11
N GLN A 661 37.18 69.96 21.38
CA GLN A 661 36.74 71.30 21.78
C GLN A 661 37.63 72.38 21.17
N ILE A 662 37.03 73.48 20.71
CA ILE A 662 37.79 74.65 20.24
C ILE A 662 38.34 75.40 21.46
N GLY A 663 39.66 75.37 21.65
CA GLY A 663 40.34 76.15 22.69
C GLY A 663 40.18 75.61 24.12
N GLY A 664 39.67 74.38 24.28
CA GLY A 664 39.45 73.74 25.58
C GLY A 664 39.86 72.27 25.62
N PRO A 665 39.74 71.61 26.79
CA PRO A 665 40.24 70.26 27.03
C PRO A 665 39.23 69.15 26.71
N ALA A 666 38.01 69.46 26.28
CA ALA A 666 36.95 68.47 26.11
C ALA A 666 36.99 67.74 24.75
N TYR A 667 36.38 66.55 24.69
CA TYR A 667 36.36 65.72 23.48
C TYR A 667 35.09 64.87 23.36
N GLY A 668 34.63 64.60 22.14
CA GLY A 668 33.58 63.63 21.82
C GLY A 668 32.16 64.21 21.69
N LEU A 669 31.17 63.31 21.57
CA LEU A 669 29.77 63.62 21.31
C LEU A 669 29.17 64.59 22.32
N VAL A 670 29.54 64.49 23.59
CA VAL A 670 29.04 65.36 24.67
C VAL A 670 30.16 66.16 25.33
N GLN A 671 31.32 66.26 24.67
CA GLN A 671 32.47 67.03 25.15
C GLN A 671 32.86 66.67 26.59
N TRP A 672 33.32 65.44 26.81
CA TRP A 672 33.80 65.01 28.13
C TRP A 672 35.08 65.78 28.52
N ASP A 673 35.03 66.49 29.64
CA ASP A 673 36.14 67.27 30.20
C ASP A 673 36.70 66.60 31.48
N GLY A 674 38.00 66.33 31.49
CA GLY A 674 38.74 65.75 32.62
C GLY A 674 39.73 66.70 33.28
N SER A 675 39.70 68.00 32.98
CA SER A 675 40.72 68.98 33.38
C SER A 675 40.55 69.51 34.79
N ALA A 676 39.33 69.55 35.31
CA ALA A 676 39.03 70.08 36.65
C ALA A 676 38.66 68.97 37.65
N TYR A 677 37.68 68.13 37.31
CA TYR A 677 37.11 67.12 38.21
C TYR A 677 36.89 65.77 37.48
N PRO A 678 37.96 65.05 37.09
CA PRO A 678 37.82 63.79 36.38
C PRO A 678 37.21 62.70 37.27
N LEU A 679 36.28 61.91 36.70
CA LEU A 679 35.73 60.72 37.34
C LEU A 679 36.76 59.58 37.42
N VAL A 680 37.66 59.50 36.43
CA VAL A 680 38.66 58.43 36.30
C VAL A 680 40.04 59.00 36.03
N GLY A 681 40.99 58.72 36.93
CA GLY A 681 42.39 59.13 36.82
C GLY A 681 42.65 60.58 37.24
N PRO A 682 43.91 61.04 37.15
CA PRO A 682 44.29 62.43 37.49
C PRO A 682 43.81 63.42 36.42
N ALA A 683 43.66 64.69 36.82
CA ALA A 683 43.27 65.78 35.93
C ALA A 683 44.17 65.85 34.68
N THR A 684 43.55 66.00 33.50
CA THR A 684 44.26 66.08 32.21
C THR A 684 43.62 67.14 31.32
N TRP A 685 44.44 67.91 30.62
CA TRP A 685 43.98 68.86 29.59
C TRP A 685 43.78 68.18 28.21
N ASN A 686 43.98 66.86 28.13
CA ASN A 686 43.81 66.08 26.92
C ASN A 686 42.48 65.29 26.97
N GLY A 687 41.44 65.81 26.33
CA GLY A 687 40.11 65.20 26.31
C GLY A 687 40.07 63.81 25.67
N ARG A 688 40.91 63.56 24.65
CA ARG A 688 41.01 62.24 24.01
C ARG A 688 41.53 61.19 24.97
N GLU A 689 42.56 61.54 25.72
CA GLU A 689 43.10 60.69 26.79
C GLU A 689 42.04 60.43 27.87
N TYR A 690 41.30 61.48 28.27
CA TYR A 690 40.25 61.34 29.28
C TYR A 690 39.12 60.40 28.83
N VAL A 691 38.62 60.57 27.61
CA VAL A 691 37.59 59.68 27.04
C VAL A 691 38.08 58.24 26.98
N GLN A 692 39.31 57.98 26.54
CA GLN A 692 39.88 56.62 26.53
C GLN A 692 39.95 55.99 27.93
N ARG A 693 40.26 56.77 28.98
CA ARG A 693 40.23 56.30 30.37
C ARG A 693 38.81 55.95 30.81
N LEU A 694 37.82 56.77 30.46
CA LEU A 694 36.41 56.50 30.75
C LEU A 694 35.91 55.23 30.04
N LEU A 695 36.24 55.06 28.75
CA LEU A 695 35.92 53.82 28.01
C LEU A 695 36.55 52.60 28.66
N SER A 696 37.81 52.69 29.06
CA SER A 696 38.52 51.61 29.75
C SER A 696 37.86 51.25 31.09
N ALA A 697 37.47 52.25 31.89
CA ALA A 697 36.74 52.05 33.14
C ALA A 697 35.35 51.42 32.93
N ALA A 698 34.67 51.81 31.85
CA ALA A 698 33.39 51.25 31.43
C ALA A 698 33.50 49.88 30.74
N LYS A 699 34.72 49.35 30.56
CA LYS A 699 35.03 48.10 29.82
C LYS A 699 34.50 48.11 28.38
N ILE A 700 34.58 49.26 27.72
CA ILE A 700 34.21 49.46 26.32
C ILE A 700 35.51 49.37 25.50
N SER A 701 35.60 48.38 24.60
CA SER A 701 36.81 48.08 23.82
C SER A 701 36.80 48.64 22.41
N GLU A 702 35.68 49.22 21.97
CA GLU A 702 35.54 49.80 20.64
C GLU A 702 36.35 51.10 20.47
N ASP A 703 36.65 51.45 19.21
CA ASP A 703 37.39 52.68 18.90
C ASP A 703 36.65 53.89 19.46
N TYR A 704 37.34 54.65 20.32
CA TYR A 704 36.81 55.80 21.03
C TYR A 704 36.27 56.89 20.09
N ARG A 705 36.65 56.89 18.80
CA ARG A 705 36.16 57.81 17.76
C ARG A 705 34.82 57.39 17.15
N THR A 706 34.20 56.30 17.59
CA THR A 706 32.95 55.80 17.02
C THR A 706 31.73 56.22 17.82
N THR A 707 30.61 56.43 17.13
CA THR A 707 29.31 56.74 17.74
C THR A 707 28.85 55.66 18.71
N LEU A 708 29.10 54.39 18.40
CA LEU A 708 28.80 53.29 19.32
C LEU A 708 29.55 53.42 20.65
N ALA A 709 30.88 53.54 20.57
CA ALA A 709 31.73 53.51 21.76
C ALA A 709 31.35 54.65 22.69
N GLN A 710 31.11 55.83 22.12
CA GLN A 710 30.67 57.00 22.85
C GLN A 710 29.19 56.94 23.29
N SER A 711 28.28 56.28 22.57
CA SER A 711 26.89 56.06 23.02
C SER A 711 26.82 55.12 24.23
N LYS A 712 27.63 54.04 24.21
CA LYS A 712 27.82 53.19 25.39
C LYS A 712 28.38 53.97 26.57
N LEU A 713 29.32 54.86 26.30
CA LEU A 713 29.90 55.71 27.33
C LEU A 713 28.88 56.71 27.90
N ILE A 714 28.01 57.30 27.07
CA ILE A 714 26.90 58.16 27.53
C ILE A 714 25.99 57.37 28.48
N ASN A 715 25.57 56.16 28.09
CA ASN A 715 24.71 55.33 28.93
C ASN A 715 25.39 54.95 30.25
N TRP A 716 26.66 54.55 30.21
CA TRP A 716 27.45 54.27 31.41
C TRP A 716 27.56 55.51 32.31
N SER A 717 27.81 56.69 31.73
CA SER A 717 27.95 57.96 32.44
C SER A 717 26.70 58.32 33.25
N MET A 718 25.51 58.04 32.72
CA MET A 718 24.22 58.30 33.40
C MET A 718 24.08 57.56 34.74
N TYR A 719 24.76 56.43 34.91
CA TYR A 719 24.70 55.62 36.13
C TYR A 719 25.96 55.72 37.00
N ASN A 720 26.99 56.45 36.56
CA ASN A 720 28.30 56.51 37.24
C ASN A 720 28.72 57.94 37.63
N GLY A 721 27.77 58.90 37.60
CA GLY A 721 27.98 60.24 38.15
C GLY A 721 28.83 61.17 37.29
N GLN A 722 29.15 60.79 36.05
CA GLN A 722 29.74 61.70 35.08
C GLN A 722 28.67 62.68 34.61
N TRP A 723 28.88 63.98 34.87
CA TRP A 723 27.96 65.02 34.43
C TRP A 723 28.00 65.16 32.91
N ILE A 724 26.82 65.18 32.29
CA ILE A 724 26.60 65.43 30.87
C ILE A 724 25.69 66.65 30.81
N GLY A 725 26.29 67.83 30.76
CA GLY A 725 25.58 69.08 30.49
C GLY A 725 26.38 69.93 29.54
N LYS A 726 25.79 71.06 29.15
CA LYS A 726 26.35 71.93 28.13
C LYS A 726 27.68 72.53 28.58
N VAL A 727 28.74 72.35 27.81
CA VAL A 727 30.02 73.04 27.98
C VAL A 727 29.91 74.36 27.22
N THR A 728 29.61 75.45 27.94
CA THR A 728 29.50 76.80 27.34
C THR A 728 30.84 77.42 27.01
#